data_AF-A0AAV2H8H9-F1
#
_entry.id   AF-A0AAV2H8H9-F1
#
_cell.length_a   1.000
_cell.length_b   1.000
_cell.length_c   1.000
_cell.angle_alpha   90.00
_cell.angle_beta   90.00
_cell.angle_gamma   90.00
#
_symmetry.space_group_name_H-M   'P 1'
#
loop_
_entity.id
_entity.type
_entity.pdbx_description
1 polymer ?
#
loop_
_entity_poly.entity_id
_entity_poly.type
_entity_poly.pdbx_seq_one_letter_code
_entity_poly.pdbx_strand_id
1 'polypeptide(L)'
;MPYASDDSLSSSSASSLETPQSSDDSMTLSSTDSFCHSDDGQFPPVKMRHSQPHGCYKHRRHETMGYKDGKSGADIVELSSVQMEVTIRLLEGEKRRLMLLKHNLEMCLSHSNPSKEEIEMLKENIIRIELKCKNLDEEYRVECKDALLRRINTGKRSSRSQPAIGVKQTPKSRPTIFGTVTPQQCPSQSKRKNRESVGPQMLTLSQMFGSGSGYVATDNNNHGDVVDGDRDALIFQNGNLHSGPLDALIQHLVPTSEYYPDRTYTFAFLLSSRLFIRPHDLLAEVFKLCVLQQNLSQDNVDKTRLGQFGPHIVNLLSEWTEMFPYDFRDERMMKQLRDITQRIIAIYPDLRKDINNLSYNLVTKLTNLKSYEETLNKVEAEERQKAQTQVVATTDVMDMCQSPLVLAQQLTHIELERLSMIGPEEFVQAFTKERLNSDVINIQDIKTTHNLESYVQWFNRLSYLVASEITSHIKKKNRVKMIEYFIDVAKECINIGNFNSLMAIIAGMNLSPVTRLKKTWAKVNRDKLKILEHQMDPSNNFGSYRSCLKAAMWRSEGAAEEREKIVIPFFSLFVKDLYFLNEGCSSRQEDGTVNFQKCWQMAKQISDLIAWQQVECPFERNNAVINYVLTTPIYKESMLSLASYECETAETSYDRERYKQIKSQTSMSSL
;
A
#
# COMPACT_ATOMS: atom_id res chain seq x y z
N MET A 1 59.04 -6.95 -32.52
CA MET A 1 59.11 -5.68 -33.30
C MET A 1 57.76 -4.99 -33.25
N PRO A 2 57.68 -3.66 -33.43
CA PRO A 2 56.60 -2.86 -32.85
C PRO A 2 55.92 -1.88 -33.83
N TYR A 3 54.91 -1.17 -33.32
CA TYR A 3 54.82 0.31 -33.33
C TYR A 3 54.27 0.68 -31.93
N ALA A 4 54.91 1.45 -31.04
CA ALA A 4 55.65 2.73 -31.15
C ALA A 4 54.68 3.92 -31.42
N SER A 5 54.68 5.02 -30.65
CA SER A 5 55.70 5.51 -29.69
C SER A 5 55.09 6.26 -28.48
N ASP A 6 55.89 6.34 -27.42
CA ASP A 6 56.23 7.45 -26.47
C ASP A 6 55.50 8.81 -26.59
N ASP A 7 55.39 9.69 -25.58
CA ASP A 7 56.21 10.01 -24.37
C ASP A 7 55.27 10.45 -23.19
N SER A 8 55.73 11.03 -22.07
CA SER A 8 56.48 10.48 -20.91
C SER A 8 56.38 11.47 -19.72
N LEU A 9 57.35 11.50 -18.78
CA LEU A 9 57.44 12.35 -17.55
C LEU A 9 56.31 12.11 -16.49
N SER A 10 56.52 11.67 -15.24
CA SER A 10 57.41 12.06 -14.11
C SER A 10 56.96 13.35 -13.38
N SER A 11 56.93 13.48 -12.05
CA SER A 11 57.51 12.68 -10.95
C SER A 11 56.80 12.86 -9.56
N SER A 12 57.38 12.25 -8.53
CA SER A 12 57.12 12.28 -7.06
C SER A 12 57.02 13.69 -6.40
N SER A 13 56.68 13.90 -5.10
CA SER A 13 56.80 13.03 -3.90
C SER A 13 55.99 13.48 -2.66
N ALA A 14 55.58 12.50 -1.83
CA ALA A 14 55.60 12.39 -0.36
C ALA A 14 55.65 13.62 0.62
N SER A 15 54.62 13.68 1.50
CA SER A 15 54.62 13.88 2.97
C SER A 15 55.53 14.89 3.72
N SER A 16 54.89 15.82 4.46
CA SER A 16 55.01 16.09 5.93
C SER A 16 53.83 17.02 6.34
N LEU A 17 53.11 16.90 7.46
CA LEU A 17 53.43 16.75 8.90
C LEU A 17 53.77 18.10 9.57
N GLU A 18 52.77 18.78 10.15
CA GLU A 18 52.96 19.72 11.28
C GLU A 18 51.63 20.01 12.04
N THR A 19 51.73 20.31 13.33
CA THR A 19 50.65 20.77 14.23
C THR A 19 51.13 22.01 14.99
N PRO A 20 50.22 22.86 15.50
CA PRO A 20 50.30 23.11 16.95
C PRO A 20 48.96 23.36 17.67
N GLN A 21 49.02 23.08 18.99
CA GLN A 21 48.48 23.80 20.16
C GLN A 21 47.36 24.84 19.92
N SER A 22 46.18 24.77 20.56
CA SER A 22 45.83 24.69 22.00
C SER A 22 46.06 25.99 22.78
N SER A 23 44.96 26.63 23.21
CA SER A 23 44.91 27.66 24.25
C SER A 23 43.56 27.60 24.95
N ASP A 24 43.55 27.48 26.27
CA ASP A 24 42.35 27.56 27.10
C ASP A 24 41.76 28.98 27.12
N ASP A 25 40.47 29.10 27.47
CA ASP A 25 40.11 30.07 28.51
C ASP A 25 38.80 29.67 29.21
N SER A 26 38.67 29.91 30.52
CA SER A 26 37.52 29.47 31.30
C SER A 26 37.18 30.37 32.50
N MET A 27 36.03 31.03 32.43
CA MET A 27 35.29 31.57 33.58
C MET A 27 33.79 31.34 33.32
N THR A 28 32.96 30.66 34.14
CA THR A 28 32.73 30.62 35.61
C THR A 28 31.98 31.85 36.17
N LEU A 29 31.00 31.56 37.04
CA LEU A 29 30.16 32.50 37.82
C LEU A 29 29.07 33.26 37.02
N SER A 30 27.91 33.59 37.58
CA SER A 30 27.20 33.03 38.75
C SER A 30 25.72 33.43 38.76
N SER A 31 24.92 32.65 39.49
CA SER A 31 23.56 32.93 39.96
C SER A 31 23.33 34.35 40.53
N THR A 32 22.12 34.91 40.39
CA THR A 32 21.16 35.11 41.52
C THR A 32 19.79 35.61 41.05
N ASP A 33 18.78 35.39 41.88
CA ASP A 33 17.37 35.80 41.77
C ASP A 33 17.14 37.33 41.85
N SER A 34 15.96 37.80 41.45
CA SER A 34 14.94 38.31 42.41
C SER A 34 13.68 38.93 41.76
N PHE A 35 12.65 39.13 42.59
CA PHE A 35 11.29 39.59 42.26
C PHE A 35 11.13 41.12 42.12
N CYS A 36 10.10 41.54 41.37
CA CYS A 36 9.08 42.56 41.73
C CYS A 36 7.90 42.45 40.73
N HIS A 37 6.62 42.41 41.15
CA HIS A 37 5.73 43.55 41.52
C HIS A 37 5.54 44.60 40.40
N SER A 38 4.33 45.05 40.02
CA SER A 38 2.92 44.68 40.34
C SER A 38 1.97 45.33 39.30
N ASP A 39 0.67 44.96 39.27
CA ASP A 39 -0.49 45.89 39.46
C ASP A 39 -1.84 45.40 38.84
N ASP A 40 -2.95 45.88 39.42
CA ASP A 40 -4.35 45.52 39.12
C ASP A 40 -4.99 46.31 37.95
N GLY A 41 -6.06 45.77 37.33
CA GLY A 41 -6.65 46.35 36.10
C GLY A 41 -8.13 46.04 35.77
N GLN A 42 -9.00 46.01 36.78
CA GLN A 42 -10.50 45.97 36.77
C GLN A 42 -11.31 45.95 35.43
N PHE A 43 -12.27 45.01 35.34
CA PHE A 43 -13.35 44.96 34.34
C PHE A 43 -14.58 45.83 34.70
N PRO A 44 -15.23 46.49 33.72
CA PRO A 44 -16.63 46.96 33.81
C PRO A 44 -17.63 46.14 32.94
N PRO A 45 -18.97 46.22 33.19
CA PRO A 45 -19.92 45.18 32.76
C PRO A 45 -20.77 45.46 31.51
N VAL A 46 -21.35 44.39 30.95
CA VAL A 46 -22.27 44.38 29.80
C VAL A 46 -23.72 44.72 30.22
N LYS A 47 -24.45 45.49 29.38
CA LYS A 47 -25.90 45.78 29.55
C LYS A 47 -26.76 44.95 28.60
N MET A 48 -27.92 44.47 29.08
CA MET A 48 -28.97 43.87 28.26
C MET A 48 -29.92 44.92 27.64
N ARG A 49 -30.46 44.63 26.45
CA ARG A 49 -31.82 45.01 26.02
C ARG A 49 -32.41 43.93 25.08
N HIS A 50 -33.73 43.81 25.03
CA HIS A 50 -34.47 42.84 24.22
C HIS A 50 -34.97 43.43 22.90
N SER A 51 -35.05 42.60 21.86
CA SER A 51 -36.25 42.44 21.01
C SER A 51 -36.19 41.14 20.19
N GLN A 52 -37.35 40.69 19.69
CA GLN A 52 -37.58 39.50 18.86
C GLN A 52 -38.03 39.94 17.43
N PRO A 53 -38.42 39.02 16.53
CA PRO A 53 -37.72 37.83 16.04
C PRO A 53 -37.67 37.77 14.49
N HIS A 54 -36.85 36.90 13.90
CA HIS A 54 -37.21 36.17 12.66
C HIS A 54 -36.37 34.89 12.52
N GLY A 55 -36.92 33.88 11.84
CA GLY A 55 -36.32 32.54 11.75
C GLY A 55 -35.24 32.44 10.66
N CYS A 56 -34.20 31.62 10.91
CA CYS A 56 -33.19 31.28 9.92
C CYS A 56 -32.76 29.80 10.07
N TYR A 57 -32.62 29.09 8.95
CA TYR A 57 -32.23 27.69 8.92
C TYR A 57 -30.75 27.53 9.31
N LYS A 58 -30.48 26.82 10.41
CA LYS A 58 -29.10 26.54 10.86
C LYS A 58 -28.43 25.45 10.01
N HIS A 59 -27.73 25.82 8.94
CA HIS A 59 -26.63 25.00 8.45
C HIS A 59 -25.52 24.96 9.51
N ARG A 60 -25.36 23.82 10.17
CA ARG A 60 -24.27 23.60 11.13
C ARG A 60 -22.95 23.41 10.36
N ARG A 61 -22.14 24.46 10.27
CA ARG A 61 -20.71 24.32 9.94
C ARG A 61 -20.05 23.44 11.01
N HIS A 62 -19.14 22.57 10.59
CA HIS A 62 -18.19 21.94 11.50
C HIS A 62 -16.92 22.79 11.53
N GLU A 63 -16.57 23.29 12.71
CA GLU A 63 -15.31 24.00 12.95
C GLU A 63 -14.24 22.97 13.34
N THR A 64 -13.11 22.99 12.65
CA THR A 64 -11.95 22.13 12.96
C THR A 64 -11.18 22.75 14.12
N MET A 65 -11.46 22.29 15.33
CA MET A 65 -10.77 22.72 16.55
C MET A 65 -9.35 22.14 16.58
N GLY A 66 -8.34 23.00 16.58
CA GLY A 66 -6.93 22.60 16.55
C GLY A 66 -6.43 22.09 17.90
N TYR A 67 -5.59 21.06 17.87
CA TYR A 67 -4.82 20.56 19.02
C TYR A 67 -3.36 20.36 18.62
N LYS A 68 -2.44 20.61 19.57
CA LYS A 68 -0.99 20.42 19.40
C LYS A 68 -0.56 19.01 19.82
N ASP A 69 0.50 18.55 19.16
CA ASP A 69 1.47 17.52 19.56
C ASP A 69 0.97 16.23 20.20
N GLY A 70 1.00 15.15 19.39
CA GLY A 70 0.78 13.76 19.79
C GLY A 70 1.17 12.81 18.66
N LYS A 71 2.49 12.65 18.43
CA LYS A 71 3.03 11.77 17.36
C LYS A 71 2.84 10.28 17.70
N SER A 72 2.99 9.42 16.69
CA SER A 72 2.82 7.94 16.71
C SER A 72 1.38 7.39 16.81
N GLY A 73 0.37 8.18 16.44
CA GLY A 73 -1.04 7.75 16.42
C GLY A 73 -1.82 8.15 15.17
N ALA A 74 -1.15 8.67 14.13
CA ALA A 74 -1.79 9.25 12.95
C ALA A 74 -1.76 8.31 11.73
N ASP A 75 -0.86 7.34 11.74
CA ASP A 75 -0.13 6.96 10.52
C ASP A 75 -0.89 5.92 9.65
N ILE A 76 -1.95 5.32 10.22
CA ILE A 76 -2.89 4.44 9.51
C ILE A 76 -4.14 5.21 9.05
N VAL A 77 -4.43 6.36 9.65
CA VAL A 77 -5.43 7.28 9.09
C VAL A 77 -4.99 7.70 7.69
N GLU A 78 -3.68 7.87 7.44
CA GLU A 78 -3.14 8.24 6.13
C GLU A 78 -3.44 7.23 5.01
N LEU A 79 -3.40 5.91 5.24
CA LEU A 79 -3.77 4.94 4.19
C LEU A 79 -5.24 5.12 3.74
N SER A 80 -6.15 5.31 4.70
CA SER A 80 -7.54 5.65 4.38
C SER A 80 -7.71 7.08 3.84
N SER A 81 -6.85 8.03 4.26
CA SER A 81 -6.87 9.43 3.85
C SER A 81 -6.36 9.62 2.43
N VAL A 82 -5.33 8.88 2.01
CA VAL A 82 -4.82 8.89 0.62
C VAL A 82 -5.87 8.32 -0.33
N GLN A 83 -6.56 7.24 0.04
CA GLN A 83 -7.69 6.74 -0.75
C GLN A 83 -8.83 7.77 -0.79
N MET A 84 -9.31 8.24 0.36
CA MET A 84 -10.41 9.21 0.47
C MET A 84 -10.07 10.56 -0.20
N GLU A 85 -8.79 10.97 -0.20
CA GLU A 85 -8.29 12.16 -0.89
C GLU A 85 -8.17 11.91 -2.40
N VAL A 86 -7.69 10.76 -2.86
CA VAL A 86 -7.73 10.41 -4.29
C VAL A 86 -9.18 10.39 -4.78
N THR A 87 -10.10 9.73 -4.06
CA THR A 87 -11.53 9.72 -4.37
C THR A 87 -12.11 11.15 -4.39
N ILE A 88 -11.83 12.01 -3.40
CA ILE A 88 -12.37 13.38 -3.38
C ILE A 88 -11.75 14.28 -4.45
N ARG A 89 -10.45 14.14 -4.77
CA ARG A 89 -9.77 14.94 -5.80
C ARG A 89 -10.23 14.52 -7.21
N LEU A 90 -10.47 13.22 -7.44
CA LEU A 90 -11.12 12.71 -8.66
C LEU A 90 -12.57 13.21 -8.78
N LEU A 91 -13.33 13.17 -7.68
CA LEU A 91 -14.70 13.69 -7.60
C LEU A 91 -14.77 15.21 -7.84
N GLU A 92 -13.81 15.98 -7.32
CA GLU A 92 -13.63 17.40 -7.67
C GLU A 92 -13.32 17.57 -9.17
N GLY A 93 -12.42 16.76 -9.73
CA GLY A 93 -12.06 16.78 -11.14
C GLY A 93 -13.28 16.61 -12.05
N GLU A 94 -14.09 15.58 -11.81
CA GLU A 94 -15.30 15.32 -12.60
C GLU A 94 -16.41 16.33 -12.34
N LYS A 95 -16.58 16.84 -11.11
CA LYS A 95 -17.52 17.94 -10.83
C LYS A 95 -17.13 19.22 -11.59
N ARG A 96 -15.83 19.51 -11.76
CA ARG A 96 -15.33 20.62 -12.60
C ARG A 96 -15.55 20.35 -14.10
N ARG A 97 -15.34 19.12 -14.57
CA ARG A 97 -15.60 18.71 -15.96
C ARG A 97 -17.08 18.84 -16.32
N LEU A 98 -17.96 18.42 -15.42
CA LEU A 98 -19.40 18.55 -15.53
C LEU A 98 -19.86 20.01 -15.64
N MET A 99 -19.31 20.90 -14.80
CA MET A 99 -19.61 22.33 -14.83
C MET A 99 -19.28 22.94 -16.21
N LEU A 100 -18.13 22.60 -16.79
CA LEU A 100 -17.74 23.05 -18.12
C LEU A 100 -18.66 22.51 -19.22
N LEU A 101 -19.04 21.23 -19.17
CA LEU A 101 -19.97 20.64 -20.14
C LEU A 101 -21.36 21.30 -20.08
N LYS A 102 -21.87 21.58 -18.88
CA LYS A 102 -23.15 22.29 -18.70
C LYS A 102 -23.09 23.72 -19.23
N HIS A 103 -22.03 24.46 -18.93
CA HIS A 103 -21.85 25.81 -19.46
C HIS A 103 -21.73 25.82 -20.99
N ASN A 104 -21.01 24.86 -21.58
CA ASN A 104 -20.96 24.71 -23.04
C ASN A 104 -22.35 24.44 -23.64
N LEU A 105 -23.17 23.58 -23.00
CA LEU A 105 -24.54 23.33 -23.45
C LEU A 105 -25.43 24.59 -23.34
N GLU A 106 -25.32 25.38 -22.27
CA GLU A 106 -26.01 26.67 -22.14
C GLU A 106 -25.60 27.65 -23.25
N MET A 107 -24.29 27.75 -23.52
CA MET A 107 -23.76 28.58 -24.61
C MET A 107 -24.27 28.12 -25.98
N CYS A 108 -24.25 26.81 -26.29
CA CYS A 108 -24.83 26.27 -27.52
C CYS A 108 -26.32 26.62 -27.62
N LEU A 109 -27.11 26.39 -26.56
CA LEU A 109 -28.55 26.70 -26.53
C LEU A 109 -28.87 28.20 -26.69
N SER A 110 -27.92 29.10 -26.40
CA SER A 110 -28.07 30.54 -26.63
C SER A 110 -27.80 31.00 -28.07
N HIS A 111 -27.23 30.16 -28.94
CA HIS A 111 -26.98 30.51 -30.34
C HIS A 111 -28.28 30.46 -31.15
N SER A 112 -28.44 31.39 -32.11
CA SER A 112 -29.68 31.56 -32.89
C SER A 112 -30.03 30.39 -33.82
N ASN A 113 -29.10 29.46 -34.05
CA ASN A 113 -29.31 28.24 -34.85
C ASN A 113 -28.31 27.16 -34.39
N PRO A 114 -28.59 26.42 -33.29
CA PRO A 114 -27.61 25.51 -32.69
C PRO A 114 -27.68 24.11 -33.31
N SER A 115 -26.53 23.44 -33.41
CA SER A 115 -26.48 22.07 -33.92
C SER A 115 -27.18 21.10 -32.97
N LYS A 116 -28.16 20.34 -33.48
CA LYS A 116 -28.83 19.29 -32.72
C LYS A 116 -27.86 18.20 -32.27
N GLU A 117 -26.97 17.76 -33.17
CA GLU A 117 -25.99 16.71 -32.92
C GLU A 117 -25.00 17.12 -31.82
N GLU A 118 -24.58 18.39 -31.81
CA GLU A 118 -23.71 18.95 -30.77
C GLU A 118 -24.43 19.05 -29.41
N ILE A 119 -25.68 19.50 -29.40
CA ILE A 119 -26.54 19.52 -28.20
C ILE A 119 -26.75 18.10 -27.64
N GLU A 120 -27.00 17.12 -28.51
CA GLU A 120 -27.26 15.72 -28.14
C GLU A 120 -26.00 15.06 -27.57
N MET A 121 -24.85 15.25 -28.24
CA MET A 121 -23.53 14.83 -27.77
C MET A 121 -23.17 15.48 -26.42
N LEU A 122 -23.43 16.78 -26.24
CA LEU A 122 -23.17 17.47 -24.97
C LEU A 122 -24.06 16.92 -23.84
N LYS A 123 -25.35 16.67 -24.10
CA LYS A 123 -26.26 16.04 -23.14
C LYS A 123 -25.81 14.64 -22.74
N GLU A 124 -25.43 13.79 -23.70
CA GLU A 124 -24.98 12.43 -23.39
C GLU A 124 -23.69 12.43 -22.54
N ASN A 125 -22.73 13.31 -22.88
CA ASN A 125 -21.53 13.50 -22.07
C ASN A 125 -21.84 14.05 -20.67
N ILE A 126 -22.79 14.98 -20.52
CA ILE A 126 -23.26 15.45 -19.21
C ILE A 126 -23.79 14.28 -18.38
N ILE A 127 -24.70 13.48 -18.91
CA ILE A 127 -25.29 12.31 -18.22
C ILE A 127 -24.20 11.31 -17.80
N ARG A 128 -23.23 11.06 -18.69
CA ARG A 128 -22.10 10.14 -18.44
C ARG A 128 -21.20 10.63 -17.30
N ILE A 129 -20.88 11.92 -17.25
CA ILE A 129 -20.08 12.51 -16.17
C ILE A 129 -20.90 12.71 -14.89
N GLU A 130 -22.22 12.92 -14.94
CA GLU A 130 -23.10 12.92 -13.77
C GLU A 130 -23.14 11.56 -13.09
N LEU A 131 -23.23 10.47 -13.86
CA LEU A 131 -23.15 9.11 -13.32
C LEU A 131 -21.78 8.83 -12.70
N LYS A 132 -20.68 9.25 -13.35
CA LYS A 132 -19.31 9.12 -12.81
C LYS A 132 -19.14 9.91 -11.50
N CYS A 133 -19.61 11.16 -11.47
CA CYS A 133 -19.67 11.98 -10.24
C CYS A 133 -20.46 11.26 -9.14
N LYS A 134 -21.65 10.74 -9.43
CA LYS A 134 -22.52 10.07 -8.45
C LYS A 134 -21.89 8.81 -7.87
N ASN A 135 -21.18 8.03 -8.69
CA ASN A 135 -20.49 6.83 -8.24
C ASN A 135 -19.32 7.18 -7.31
N LEU A 136 -18.47 8.15 -7.71
CA LEU A 136 -17.37 8.66 -6.87
C LEU A 136 -17.88 9.34 -5.58
N ASP A 137 -19.06 9.98 -5.61
CA ASP A 137 -19.69 10.60 -4.42
C ASP A 137 -20.18 9.53 -3.43
N GLU A 138 -20.82 8.44 -3.89
CA GLU A 138 -21.21 7.34 -2.99
C GLU A 138 -20.00 6.52 -2.51
N GLU A 139 -18.98 6.32 -3.35
CA GLU A 139 -17.70 5.68 -2.97
C GLU A 139 -17.02 6.47 -1.83
N TYR A 140 -16.81 7.77 -2.03
CA TYR A 140 -16.33 8.70 -0.99
C TYR A 140 -17.23 8.70 0.25
N ARG A 141 -18.57 8.58 0.08
CA ARG A 141 -19.52 8.55 1.19
C ARG A 141 -19.52 7.22 1.97
N VAL A 142 -19.17 6.11 1.33
CA VAL A 142 -18.91 4.82 2.01
C VAL A 142 -17.60 4.93 2.78
N GLU A 143 -16.51 5.34 2.14
CA GLU A 143 -15.20 5.58 2.77
C GLU A 143 -15.32 6.50 4.00
N CYS A 144 -16.08 7.60 3.88
CA CYS A 144 -16.40 8.51 4.98
C CYS A 144 -17.25 7.90 6.09
N LYS A 145 -18.27 7.08 5.77
CA LYS A 145 -19.09 6.39 6.78
C LYS A 145 -18.22 5.42 7.57
N ASP A 146 -17.35 4.68 6.92
CA ASP A 146 -16.51 3.68 7.57
C ASP A 146 -15.42 4.36 8.42
N ALA A 147 -14.89 5.51 7.98
CA ALA A 147 -14.05 6.38 8.81
C ALA A 147 -14.81 6.97 10.03
N LEU A 148 -16.08 7.34 9.88
CA LEU A 148 -16.93 7.82 10.97
C LEU A 148 -17.32 6.72 11.95
N LEU A 149 -17.62 5.52 11.48
CA LEU A 149 -17.93 4.34 12.30
C LEU A 149 -16.68 3.91 13.11
N ARG A 150 -15.49 3.93 12.49
CA ARG A 150 -14.20 3.79 13.19
C ARG A 150 -14.08 4.79 14.36
N ARG A 151 -14.39 6.09 14.14
CA ARG A 151 -14.40 7.13 15.21
C ARG A 151 -15.51 7.00 16.26
N ILE A 152 -16.67 6.44 15.91
CA ILE A 152 -17.80 6.32 16.85
C ILE A 152 -17.60 5.13 17.80
N ASN A 153 -17.00 4.05 17.33
CA ASN A 153 -16.78 2.84 18.13
C ASN A 153 -15.65 3.03 19.17
N THR A 154 -14.59 3.78 18.86
CA THR A 154 -13.56 4.15 19.85
C THR A 154 -14.09 5.05 20.97
N GLY A 155 -15.16 5.81 20.72
CA GLY A 155 -15.80 6.68 21.71
C GLY A 155 -16.80 6.00 22.66
N LYS A 156 -17.00 4.68 22.59
CA LYS A 156 -18.10 3.98 23.30
C LYS A 156 -17.71 2.71 24.07
N ARG A 157 -16.69 2.79 24.94
CA ARG A 157 -16.48 1.80 26.01
C ARG A 157 -16.17 2.44 27.37
N SER A 158 -17.21 2.80 28.12
CA SER A 158 -17.17 2.94 29.58
C SER A 158 -18.57 2.82 30.20
N SER A 159 -18.63 2.53 31.50
CA SER A 159 -19.79 2.56 32.41
C SER A 159 -21.05 1.74 32.04
N ARG A 160 -20.96 0.41 32.30
CA ARG A 160 -21.79 -0.38 33.25
C ARG A 160 -23.32 -0.56 33.09
N SER A 161 -23.78 -1.74 33.55
CA SER A 161 -25.14 -2.15 33.99
C SER A 161 -26.23 -2.46 32.95
N GLN A 162 -26.77 -3.69 33.01
CA GLN A 162 -28.14 -4.02 32.59
C GLN A 162 -29.16 -3.55 33.65
N PRO A 163 -30.48 -3.59 33.37
CA PRO A 163 -31.26 -4.76 33.80
C PRO A 163 -32.15 -5.38 32.70
N ALA A 164 -32.92 -6.41 33.05
CA ALA A 164 -33.57 -7.37 32.14
C ALA A 164 -35.09 -7.14 31.91
N ILE A 165 -35.74 -8.10 31.23
CA ILE A 165 -37.18 -8.24 30.91
C ILE A 165 -37.65 -7.31 29.76
N GLY A 166 -38.40 -7.75 28.73
CA GLY A 166 -38.81 -9.10 28.31
C GLY A 166 -40.28 -9.15 27.79
N VAL A 167 -40.53 -9.72 26.61
CA VAL A 167 -41.85 -10.18 26.09
C VAL A 167 -41.68 -10.93 24.75
N LYS A 168 -42.65 -11.77 24.35
CA LYS A 168 -42.66 -12.53 23.07
C LYS A 168 -43.82 -12.08 22.15
N GLN A 169 -43.67 -12.34 20.83
CA GLN A 169 -44.67 -12.87 19.87
C GLN A 169 -44.89 -12.12 18.52
N THR A 170 -44.16 -12.59 17.48
CA THR A 170 -44.68 -13.01 16.14
C THR A 170 -45.46 -11.96 15.25
N PRO A 171 -45.96 -12.24 14.01
CA PRO A 171 -45.68 -11.34 12.87
C PRO A 171 -46.89 -10.91 12.00
N LYS A 172 -46.70 -10.00 11.02
CA LYS A 172 -47.53 -9.91 9.79
C LYS A 172 -46.98 -9.05 8.64
N SER A 173 -46.89 -9.69 7.45
CA SER A 173 -47.14 -9.20 6.08
C SER A 173 -46.93 -7.71 5.67
N ARG A 174 -45.92 -7.50 4.80
CA ARG A 174 -45.97 -7.00 3.38
C ARG A 174 -47.23 -6.24 2.89
N PRO A 175 -47.09 -5.28 1.94
CA PRO A 175 -46.88 -5.66 0.53
C PRO A 175 -45.73 -4.95 -0.22
N THR A 176 -45.44 -5.44 -1.43
CA THR A 176 -44.39 -4.96 -2.36
C THR A 176 -44.96 -4.58 -3.72
N ILE A 177 -44.33 -3.61 -4.39
CA ILE A 177 -44.36 -3.41 -5.84
C ILE A 177 -42.87 -3.44 -6.27
N PHE A 178 -42.38 -4.52 -6.91
CA PHE A 178 -42.38 -4.81 -8.36
C PHE A 178 -41.62 -3.76 -9.21
N GLY A 179 -40.70 -4.14 -10.11
CA GLY A 179 -40.19 -5.47 -10.46
C GLY A 179 -38.91 -5.36 -11.34
N THR A 180 -38.00 -6.36 -11.34
CA THR A 180 -37.91 -7.51 -12.30
C THR A 180 -37.38 -7.10 -13.69
N VAL A 181 -36.76 -7.96 -14.52
CA VAL A 181 -36.90 -9.41 -14.78
C VAL A 181 -35.57 -9.94 -15.39
N THR A 182 -35.14 -11.22 -15.35
CA THR A 182 -34.88 -12.20 -14.26
C THR A 182 -33.71 -13.12 -14.72
N PRO A 183 -32.84 -13.67 -13.84
CA PRO A 183 -32.00 -14.82 -14.19
C PRO A 183 -32.86 -16.10 -14.30
N GLN A 184 -32.54 -16.99 -15.24
CA GLN A 184 -33.36 -18.17 -15.57
C GLN A 184 -32.80 -19.47 -14.95
N GLN A 185 -33.69 -20.37 -14.51
CA GLN A 185 -33.34 -21.60 -13.79
C GLN A 185 -33.12 -22.81 -14.71
N CYS A 186 -32.36 -23.80 -14.24
CA CYS A 186 -32.27 -25.14 -14.85
C CYS A 186 -33.38 -26.07 -14.32
N PRO A 187 -34.06 -26.84 -15.19
CA PRO A 187 -34.86 -28.02 -14.82
C PRO A 187 -34.02 -29.32 -14.90
N SER A 188 -34.54 -30.43 -14.36
CA SER A 188 -33.78 -31.69 -14.20
C SER A 188 -34.30 -32.88 -15.03
N GLN A 189 -33.34 -33.72 -15.46
CA GLN A 189 -33.44 -35.11 -15.94
C GLN A 189 -34.39 -35.51 -17.10
N SER A 190 -33.80 -36.00 -18.19
CA SER A 190 -34.25 -37.23 -18.87
C SER A 190 -33.06 -37.96 -19.53
N LYS A 191 -33.21 -39.21 -19.98
CA LYS A 191 -32.10 -40.13 -20.37
C LYS A 191 -32.02 -40.37 -21.89
N ARG A 192 -30.82 -40.32 -22.52
CA ARG A 192 -30.27 -41.39 -23.43
C ARG A 192 -28.96 -41.04 -24.17
N LYS A 193 -27.99 -41.97 -24.07
CA LYS A 193 -26.96 -42.48 -25.03
C LYS A 193 -26.24 -41.55 -26.05
N ASN A 194 -24.90 -41.54 -25.90
CA ASN A 194 -23.77 -41.51 -26.86
C ASN A 194 -23.98 -41.04 -28.33
N ARG A 195 -23.15 -40.07 -28.76
CA ARG A 195 -22.04 -40.31 -29.72
C ARG A 195 -21.00 -39.17 -29.71
N GLU A 196 -19.81 -39.45 -30.22
CA GLU A 196 -18.65 -38.54 -30.22
C GLU A 196 -18.49 -37.77 -31.55
N SER A 197 -17.91 -36.57 -31.50
CA SER A 197 -17.12 -35.96 -32.58
C SER A 197 -16.25 -34.81 -32.00
N VAL A 198 -15.20 -34.39 -32.70
CA VAL A 198 -13.99 -33.79 -32.08
C VAL A 198 -13.76 -32.32 -32.46
N GLY A 199 -13.31 -31.52 -31.48
CA GLY A 199 -12.37 -30.42 -31.69
C GLY A 199 -12.77 -29.05 -31.12
N PRO A 200 -11.79 -28.17 -30.79
CA PRO A 200 -10.48 -28.42 -30.18
C PRO A 200 -10.47 -28.01 -28.68
N GLN A 201 -9.65 -28.66 -27.86
CA GLN A 201 -9.52 -28.35 -26.42
C GLN A 201 -8.28 -27.52 -26.11
N MET A 202 -8.35 -26.66 -25.08
CA MET A 202 -7.17 -26.20 -24.35
C MET A 202 -6.80 -27.21 -23.26
N LEU A 203 -5.50 -27.29 -22.97
CA LEU A 203 -4.90 -28.32 -22.10
C LEU A 203 -5.20 -28.10 -20.62
N THR A 204 -5.22 -29.19 -19.84
CA THR A 204 -5.35 -29.18 -18.38
C THR A 204 -4.07 -29.68 -17.71
N LEU A 205 -3.85 -29.26 -16.44
CA LEU A 205 -2.55 -29.37 -15.76
C LEU A 205 -2.06 -30.82 -15.50
N SER A 206 -2.93 -31.82 -15.62
CA SER A 206 -2.64 -33.25 -15.45
C SER A 206 -1.71 -33.86 -16.52
N GLN A 207 -1.11 -33.05 -17.40
CA GLN A 207 -0.21 -33.49 -18.47
C GLN A 207 1.24 -32.97 -18.35
N MET A 208 1.59 -32.25 -17.28
CA MET A 208 2.98 -31.77 -17.06
C MET A 208 3.85 -32.69 -16.17
N PHE A 209 3.24 -33.54 -15.33
CA PHE A 209 3.97 -34.50 -14.50
C PHE A 209 3.28 -35.87 -14.51
N GLY A 210 4.05 -36.93 -14.76
CA GLY A 210 3.53 -38.28 -15.00
C GLY A 210 3.82 -39.26 -13.86
N SER A 211 2.76 -39.95 -13.43
CA SER A 211 2.77 -41.30 -12.83
C SER A 211 3.56 -41.55 -11.52
N GLY A 212 2.81 -41.90 -10.47
CA GLY A 212 3.16 -43.10 -9.69
C GLY A 212 2.92 -43.06 -8.19
N SER A 213 2.17 -44.06 -7.70
CA SER A 213 1.92 -44.40 -6.28
C SER A 213 1.14 -43.36 -5.45
N GLY A 214 0.23 -43.74 -4.54
CA GLY A 214 -0.33 -45.06 -4.25
C GLY A 214 -0.29 -45.40 -2.77
N TYR A 215 -1.40 -45.15 -2.06
CA TYR A 215 -1.64 -45.66 -0.70
C TYR A 215 -2.81 -46.64 -0.70
N VAL A 216 -2.67 -47.71 0.07
CA VAL A 216 -3.61 -48.83 0.14
C VAL A 216 -4.60 -48.58 1.27
N ALA A 217 -5.90 -48.55 0.95
CA ALA A 217 -6.95 -48.67 1.96
C ALA A 217 -7.09 -50.15 2.36
N THR A 218 -6.82 -50.48 3.62
CA THR A 218 -7.09 -51.81 4.17
C THR A 218 -8.49 -51.86 4.75
N ASP A 219 -9.39 -52.62 4.13
CA ASP A 219 -10.70 -52.94 4.70
C ASP A 219 -10.55 -53.64 6.06
N ASN A 220 -11.41 -53.26 7.02
CA ASN A 220 -11.83 -54.15 8.10
C ASN A 220 -13.16 -53.71 8.67
N ASN A 221 -14.24 -54.41 8.28
CA ASN A 221 -15.55 -54.25 8.91
C ASN A 221 -15.58 -54.96 10.27
N ASN A 222 -15.84 -54.23 11.34
CA ASN A 222 -16.78 -54.71 12.34
C ASN A 222 -17.41 -53.60 13.19
N HIS A 223 -18.54 -53.93 13.83
CA HIS A 223 -19.47 -53.01 14.46
C HIS A 223 -18.86 -52.05 15.51
N GLY A 224 -19.16 -50.77 15.36
CA GLY A 224 -20.13 -50.15 16.26
C GLY A 224 -19.60 -49.39 17.47
N ASP A 225 -19.02 -48.21 17.23
CA ASP A 225 -19.19 -47.05 18.12
C ASP A 225 -19.18 -45.75 17.31
N VAL A 226 -19.97 -44.74 17.72
CA VAL A 226 -20.05 -43.45 17.04
C VAL A 226 -19.06 -42.48 17.67
N VAL A 227 -17.83 -42.49 17.16
CA VAL A 227 -16.76 -41.57 17.59
C VAL A 227 -16.88 -40.24 16.83
N ASP A 228 -16.85 -39.11 17.56
CA ASP A 228 -16.92 -37.73 17.04
C ASP A 228 -15.58 -37.30 16.39
N GLY A 229 -15.14 -38.05 15.36
CA GLY A 229 -13.80 -37.96 14.78
C GLY A 229 -13.68 -37.12 13.49
N ASP A 230 -14.77 -36.59 12.95
CA ASP A 230 -14.80 -35.92 11.63
C ASP A 230 -14.63 -34.39 11.72
N ARG A 231 -14.61 -33.83 12.95
CA ARG A 231 -14.46 -32.38 13.20
C ARG A 231 -13.03 -31.87 13.06
N ASP A 232 -12.04 -32.75 13.25
CA ASP A 232 -10.62 -32.40 13.25
C ASP A 232 -9.97 -32.52 11.84
N ALA A 233 -10.75 -32.88 10.83
CA ALA A 233 -10.28 -33.11 9.46
C ALA A 233 -10.11 -31.83 8.63
N LEU A 234 -9.23 -31.89 7.62
CA LEU A 234 -9.13 -30.86 6.59
C LEU A 234 -10.19 -31.07 5.49
N ILE A 235 -10.88 -29.99 5.13
CA ILE A 235 -11.99 -29.99 4.18
C ILE A 235 -11.46 -29.64 2.80
N PHE A 236 -11.45 -30.63 1.90
CA PHE A 236 -11.06 -30.46 0.49
C PHE A 236 -12.29 -30.37 -0.42
N GLN A 237 -12.26 -29.47 -1.40
CA GLN A 237 -13.27 -29.36 -2.45
C GLN A 237 -12.61 -29.40 -3.83
N ASN A 238 -13.05 -30.32 -4.69
CA ASN A 238 -12.47 -30.54 -6.03
C ASN A 238 -10.94 -30.75 -6.01
N GLY A 239 -10.42 -31.41 -4.97
CA GLY A 239 -8.99 -31.64 -4.75
C GLY A 239 -8.21 -30.48 -4.12
N ASN A 240 -8.82 -29.30 -3.96
CA ASN A 240 -8.18 -28.13 -3.35
C ASN A 240 -8.57 -27.99 -1.88
N LEU A 241 -7.63 -27.62 -1.02
CA LEU A 241 -7.92 -27.32 0.39
C LEU A 241 -8.80 -26.08 0.50
N HIS A 242 -9.96 -26.22 1.15
CA HIS A 242 -11.01 -25.21 1.22
C HIS A 242 -11.15 -24.60 2.63
N SER A 243 -11.19 -25.45 3.66
CA SER A 243 -11.22 -25.04 5.07
C SER A 243 -10.68 -26.13 6.00
N GLY A 244 -10.49 -25.80 7.28
CA GLY A 244 -10.15 -26.78 8.32
C GLY A 244 -9.91 -26.13 9.68
N PRO A 245 -9.88 -26.91 10.77
CA PRO A 245 -9.44 -26.44 12.08
C PRO A 245 -8.03 -25.85 12.02
N LEU A 246 -7.72 -24.89 12.90
CA LEU A 246 -6.39 -24.27 12.91
C LEU A 246 -5.30 -25.31 13.18
N ASP A 247 -5.52 -26.18 14.17
CA ASP A 247 -4.52 -27.16 14.59
C ASP A 247 -4.24 -28.22 13.51
N ALA A 248 -5.27 -28.60 12.74
CA ALA A 248 -5.14 -29.48 11.57
C ALA A 248 -4.32 -28.82 10.45
N LEU A 249 -4.46 -27.50 10.24
CA LEU A 249 -3.65 -26.74 9.28
C LEU A 249 -2.19 -26.58 9.76
N ILE A 250 -1.97 -26.39 11.07
CA ILE A 250 -0.62 -26.40 11.64
C ILE A 250 -0.01 -27.80 11.46
N GLN A 251 -0.74 -28.87 11.74
CA GLN A 251 -0.28 -30.25 11.50
C GLN A 251 0.04 -30.52 10.03
N HIS A 252 -0.71 -29.96 9.09
CA HIS A 252 -0.44 -30.09 7.64
C HIS A 252 0.77 -29.27 7.17
N LEU A 253 1.22 -28.27 7.94
CA LEU A 253 2.50 -27.58 7.72
C LEU A 253 3.71 -28.39 8.25
N VAL A 254 3.51 -29.28 9.23
CA VAL A 254 4.60 -30.09 9.80
C VAL A 254 4.98 -31.22 8.83
N PRO A 255 6.22 -31.26 8.30
CA PRO A 255 6.67 -32.36 7.47
C PRO A 255 7.03 -33.59 8.32
N THR A 256 7.00 -34.75 7.69
CA THR A 256 7.34 -36.05 8.30
C THR A 256 8.55 -36.68 7.59
N SER A 257 8.81 -37.97 7.79
CA SER A 257 9.77 -38.75 7.01
C SER A 257 9.32 -39.02 5.57
N GLU A 258 8.01 -38.98 5.29
CA GLU A 258 7.40 -39.33 3.99
C GLU A 258 6.66 -38.16 3.33
N TYR A 259 6.29 -37.13 4.10
CA TYR A 259 5.50 -35.98 3.64
C TYR A 259 6.26 -34.66 3.81
N TYR A 260 6.14 -33.78 2.82
CA TYR A 260 6.53 -32.38 2.87
C TYR A 260 5.38 -31.51 2.32
N PRO A 261 5.04 -30.37 2.95
CA PRO A 261 3.97 -29.48 2.45
C PRO A 261 4.33 -28.87 1.09
N ASP A 262 3.33 -28.71 0.23
CA ASP A 262 3.52 -27.98 -1.04
C ASP A 262 3.92 -26.52 -0.79
N ARG A 263 4.86 -26.01 -1.60
CA ARG A 263 5.42 -24.64 -1.41
C ARG A 263 4.36 -23.55 -1.51
N THR A 264 3.30 -23.74 -2.29
CA THR A 264 2.18 -22.79 -2.36
C THR A 264 1.32 -22.85 -1.10
N TYR A 265 1.11 -24.04 -0.50
CA TYR A 265 0.46 -24.18 0.80
C TYR A 265 1.30 -23.53 1.91
N THR A 266 2.60 -23.84 1.96
CA THR A 266 3.56 -23.25 2.92
C THR A 266 3.50 -21.72 2.87
N PHE A 267 3.63 -21.11 1.68
CA PHE A 267 3.50 -19.66 1.54
C PHE A 267 2.12 -19.14 1.95
N ALA A 268 1.03 -19.73 1.44
CA ALA A 268 -0.32 -19.24 1.69
C ALA A 268 -0.75 -19.35 3.17
N PHE A 269 -0.38 -20.44 3.84
CA PHE A 269 -0.64 -20.64 5.26
C PHE A 269 0.26 -19.76 6.11
N LEU A 270 1.58 -19.72 5.90
CA LEU A 270 2.48 -18.85 6.68
C LEU A 270 2.07 -17.38 6.55
N LEU A 271 1.78 -16.90 5.33
CA LEU A 271 1.23 -15.57 5.07
C LEU A 271 -0.01 -15.28 5.93
N SER A 272 -1.03 -16.15 5.81
CA SER A 272 -2.36 -15.94 6.38
C SER A 272 -2.46 -16.28 7.87
N SER A 273 -1.51 -17.07 8.41
CA SER A 273 -1.48 -17.53 9.80
C SER A 273 -1.53 -16.37 10.80
N ARG A 274 -0.96 -15.22 10.42
CA ARG A 274 -0.93 -13.96 11.19
C ARG A 274 -2.32 -13.37 11.48
N LEU A 275 -3.37 -13.85 10.82
CA LEU A 275 -4.78 -13.54 11.13
C LEU A 275 -5.35 -14.37 12.31
N PHE A 276 -4.62 -15.39 12.78
CA PHE A 276 -5.10 -16.42 13.71
C PHE A 276 -4.14 -16.71 14.87
N ILE A 277 -2.83 -16.64 14.63
CA ILE A 277 -1.75 -17.02 15.54
C ILE A 277 -0.51 -16.14 15.30
N ARG A 278 0.32 -15.89 16.32
CA ARG A 278 1.57 -15.13 16.16
C ARG A 278 2.67 -16.02 15.56
N PRO A 279 3.63 -15.51 14.77
CA PRO A 279 4.69 -16.34 14.18
C PRO A 279 5.50 -17.17 15.18
N HIS A 280 5.85 -16.60 16.35
CA HIS A 280 6.56 -17.32 17.41
C HIS A 280 5.69 -18.38 18.11
N ASP A 281 4.37 -18.18 18.20
CA ASP A 281 3.45 -19.19 18.74
C ASP A 281 3.25 -20.33 17.73
N LEU A 282 3.17 -20.01 16.44
CA LEU A 282 3.11 -20.98 15.35
C LEU A 282 4.38 -21.84 15.29
N LEU A 283 5.56 -21.22 15.37
CA LEU A 283 6.83 -21.96 15.39
C LEU A 283 6.97 -22.83 16.65
N ALA A 284 6.43 -22.39 17.79
CA ALA A 284 6.35 -23.21 19.00
C ALA A 284 5.48 -24.47 18.78
N GLU A 285 4.30 -24.32 18.19
CA GLU A 285 3.36 -25.42 18.00
C GLU A 285 3.84 -26.39 16.90
N VAL A 286 4.38 -25.88 15.78
CA VAL A 286 5.08 -26.69 14.76
C VAL A 286 6.17 -27.55 15.41
N PHE A 287 7.01 -26.97 16.28
CA PHE A 287 8.07 -27.73 16.94
C PHE A 287 7.56 -28.69 18.04
N LYS A 288 6.48 -28.34 18.74
CA LYS A 288 5.80 -29.23 19.69
C LYS A 288 5.23 -30.46 18.97
N LEU A 289 4.56 -30.28 17.83
CA LEU A 289 4.07 -31.36 16.98
C LEU A 289 5.22 -32.21 16.42
N CYS A 290 6.34 -31.60 16.01
CA CYS A 290 7.56 -32.32 15.61
C CYS A 290 8.04 -33.28 16.71
N VAL A 291 8.18 -32.79 17.96
CA VAL A 291 8.64 -33.60 19.11
C VAL A 291 7.68 -34.74 19.41
N LEU A 292 6.36 -34.49 19.34
CA LEU A 292 5.33 -35.49 19.58
C LEU A 292 5.29 -36.57 18.50
N GLN A 293 5.16 -36.20 17.22
CA GLN A 293 5.07 -37.14 16.09
C GLN A 293 6.32 -38.03 15.99
N GLN A 294 7.50 -37.45 16.19
CA GLN A 294 8.79 -38.14 16.07
C GLN A 294 9.28 -38.77 17.38
N ASN A 295 8.46 -38.73 18.46
CA ASN A 295 8.78 -39.28 19.79
C ASN A 295 10.13 -38.81 20.37
N LEU A 296 10.55 -37.57 20.09
CA LEU A 296 11.86 -37.02 20.46
C LEU A 296 12.04 -36.77 21.98
N SER A 297 11.06 -37.14 22.78
CA SER A 297 11.07 -37.11 24.25
C SER A 297 11.62 -38.39 24.89
N GLN A 298 12.06 -39.37 24.09
CA GLN A 298 12.65 -40.63 24.57
C GLN A 298 14.17 -40.62 24.35
N ASP A 299 14.96 -41.11 25.31
CA ASP A 299 16.43 -40.94 25.32
C ASP A 299 17.20 -41.67 24.18
N ASN A 300 16.54 -42.57 23.43
CA ASN A 300 17.14 -43.34 22.33
C ASN A 300 16.47 -43.05 20.98
N VAL A 301 16.71 -41.84 20.45
CA VAL A 301 16.33 -41.45 19.09
C VAL A 301 17.42 -41.87 18.10
N ASP A 302 17.16 -42.89 17.29
CA ASP A 302 18.06 -43.30 16.19
C ASP A 302 17.70 -42.55 14.89
N LYS A 303 18.74 -42.01 14.22
CA LYS A 303 18.69 -41.39 12.89
C LYS A 303 18.03 -42.30 11.85
N THR A 304 18.19 -43.63 11.96
CA THR A 304 17.55 -44.60 11.06
C THR A 304 16.02 -44.55 11.10
N ARG A 305 15.42 -44.19 12.25
CA ARG A 305 13.96 -44.16 12.44
C ARG A 305 13.29 -42.89 11.95
N LEU A 306 14.05 -41.80 11.80
CA LEU A 306 13.53 -40.49 11.42
C LEU A 306 13.67 -40.18 9.91
N GLY A 307 14.56 -40.88 9.20
CA GLY A 307 14.71 -40.78 7.74
C GLY A 307 14.99 -39.35 7.25
N GLN A 308 14.08 -38.82 6.43
CA GLN A 308 14.22 -37.48 5.80
C GLN A 308 13.63 -36.32 6.64
N PHE A 309 13.12 -36.60 7.85
CA PHE A 309 12.51 -35.59 8.71
C PHE A 309 13.45 -34.40 9.03
N GLY A 310 14.71 -34.66 9.35
CA GLY A 310 15.71 -33.61 9.62
C GLY A 310 15.90 -32.66 8.43
N PRO A 311 16.26 -33.17 7.23
CA PRO A 311 16.31 -32.38 6.00
C PRO A 311 15.02 -31.58 5.73
N HIS A 312 13.85 -32.19 5.89
CA HIS A 312 12.57 -31.52 5.67
C HIS A 312 12.33 -30.33 6.60
N ILE A 313 12.63 -30.44 7.91
CA ILE A 313 12.49 -29.31 8.83
C ILE A 313 13.50 -28.20 8.50
N VAL A 314 14.73 -28.53 8.11
CA VAL A 314 15.70 -27.51 7.66
C VAL A 314 15.20 -26.79 6.40
N ASN A 315 14.56 -27.50 5.47
CA ASN A 315 13.98 -26.88 4.27
C ASN A 315 12.79 -25.97 4.62
N LEU A 316 11.86 -26.40 5.50
CA LEU A 316 10.75 -25.55 5.96
C LEU A 316 11.24 -24.28 6.67
N LEU A 317 12.26 -24.39 7.52
CA LEU A 317 12.87 -23.23 8.18
C LEU A 317 13.60 -22.32 7.17
N SER A 318 14.22 -22.89 6.13
CA SER A 318 14.84 -22.13 5.04
C SER A 318 13.79 -21.37 4.22
N GLU A 319 12.68 -22.02 3.86
CA GLU A 319 11.55 -21.36 3.17
C GLU A 319 10.94 -20.25 4.02
N TRP A 320 10.69 -20.46 5.31
CA TRP A 320 10.14 -19.43 6.20
C TRP A 320 11.10 -18.23 6.34
N THR A 321 12.39 -18.49 6.58
CA THR A 321 13.42 -17.42 6.69
C THR A 321 13.70 -16.71 5.35
N GLU A 322 13.45 -17.36 4.22
CA GLU A 322 13.49 -16.74 2.89
C GLU A 322 12.27 -15.85 2.63
N MET A 323 11.06 -16.36 2.87
CA MET A 323 9.78 -15.72 2.52
C MET A 323 9.38 -14.58 3.47
N PHE A 324 9.64 -14.73 4.78
CA PHE A 324 9.17 -13.81 5.82
C PHE A 324 10.28 -13.43 6.81
N PRO A 325 11.35 -12.74 6.34
CA PRO A 325 12.49 -12.41 7.19
C PRO A 325 12.12 -11.47 8.35
N TYR A 326 11.02 -10.71 8.30
CA TYR A 326 10.67 -9.79 9.38
C TYR A 326 10.16 -10.51 10.64
N ASP A 327 9.57 -11.70 10.54
CA ASP A 327 9.21 -12.53 11.71
C ASP A 327 10.43 -12.75 12.63
N PHE A 328 11.61 -12.93 12.02
CA PHE A 328 12.89 -13.16 12.70
C PHE A 328 13.55 -11.87 13.24
N ARG A 329 12.83 -10.73 13.25
CA ARG A 329 13.17 -9.58 14.10
C ARG A 329 12.65 -9.71 15.52
N ASP A 330 11.77 -10.68 15.81
CA ASP A 330 11.35 -11.05 17.16
C ASP A 330 12.39 -11.96 17.82
N GLU A 331 12.83 -11.60 19.04
CA GLU A 331 13.85 -12.35 19.78
C GLU A 331 13.37 -13.75 20.19
N ARG A 332 12.05 -13.94 20.36
CA ARG A 332 11.43 -15.26 20.62
C ARG A 332 11.58 -16.16 19.41
N MET A 333 11.21 -15.65 18.23
CA MET A 333 11.32 -16.34 16.95
C MET A 333 12.77 -16.74 16.67
N MET A 334 13.71 -15.81 16.84
CA MET A 334 15.14 -16.06 16.66
C MET A 334 15.74 -16.99 17.73
N LYS A 335 15.22 -16.99 18.96
CA LYS A 335 15.61 -17.99 19.97
C LYS A 335 15.12 -19.38 19.56
N GLN A 336 13.84 -19.52 19.21
CA GLN A 336 13.27 -20.79 18.76
C GLN A 336 14.01 -21.36 17.56
N LEU A 337 14.33 -20.54 16.55
CA LEU A 337 15.13 -20.97 15.40
C LEU A 337 16.48 -21.58 15.83
N ARG A 338 17.20 -20.95 16.78
CA ARG A 338 18.46 -21.49 17.31
C ARG A 338 18.25 -22.78 18.12
N ASP A 339 17.27 -22.80 19.02
CA ASP A 339 16.98 -23.93 19.89
C ASP A 339 16.55 -25.17 19.07
N ILE A 340 15.83 -24.98 17.97
CA ILE A 340 15.41 -26.02 17.02
C ILE A 340 16.60 -26.50 16.19
N THR A 341 17.34 -25.59 15.54
CA THR A 341 18.46 -25.96 14.66
C THR A 341 19.61 -26.63 15.41
N GLN A 342 19.89 -26.25 16.67
CA GLN A 342 20.86 -26.96 17.52
C GLN A 342 20.44 -28.41 17.81
N ARG A 343 19.14 -28.65 18.07
CA ARG A 343 18.61 -30.02 18.27
C ARG A 343 18.66 -30.85 16.99
N ILE A 344 18.39 -30.25 15.82
CA ILE A 344 18.55 -30.92 14.53
C ILE A 344 20.01 -31.32 14.31
N ILE A 345 20.98 -30.42 14.56
CA ILE A 345 22.42 -30.74 14.42
C ILE A 345 22.86 -31.88 15.36
N ALA A 346 22.27 -32.00 16.55
CA ALA A 346 22.60 -33.09 17.49
C ALA A 346 22.18 -34.47 16.96
N ILE A 347 21.10 -34.55 16.16
CA ILE A 347 20.57 -35.79 15.58
C ILE A 347 21.11 -36.02 14.14
N TYR A 348 21.35 -34.94 13.41
CA TYR A 348 21.81 -34.91 12.02
C TYR A 348 23.05 -33.99 11.87
N PRO A 349 24.26 -34.43 12.26
CA PRO A 349 25.47 -33.61 12.19
C PRO A 349 25.79 -33.08 10.79
N ASP A 350 25.39 -33.83 9.75
CA ASP A 350 25.64 -33.52 8.34
C ASP A 350 24.96 -32.21 7.89
N LEU A 351 23.75 -31.93 8.41
CA LEU A 351 22.95 -30.74 8.08
C LEU A 351 23.51 -29.43 8.66
N ARG A 352 24.63 -29.50 9.40
CA ARG A 352 25.33 -28.32 9.93
C ARG A 352 25.69 -27.32 8.83
N LYS A 353 26.02 -27.79 7.62
CA LYS A 353 26.33 -26.91 6.48
C LYS A 353 25.10 -26.10 6.06
N ASP A 354 23.96 -26.75 5.93
CA ASP A 354 22.74 -26.14 5.41
C ASP A 354 22.10 -25.21 6.43
N ILE A 355 22.16 -25.57 7.72
CA ILE A 355 21.78 -24.70 8.83
C ILE A 355 22.69 -23.46 8.94
N ASN A 356 24.00 -23.61 8.69
CA ASN A 356 24.90 -22.46 8.61
C ASN A 356 24.54 -21.54 7.41
N ASN A 357 24.22 -22.11 6.25
CA ASN A 357 23.79 -21.35 5.06
C ASN A 357 22.48 -20.60 5.32
N LEU A 358 21.47 -21.27 5.90
CA LEU A 358 20.20 -20.68 6.33
C LEU A 358 20.45 -19.49 7.28
N SER A 359 21.28 -19.70 8.31
CA SER A 359 21.62 -18.67 9.29
C SER A 359 22.33 -17.47 8.65
N TYR A 360 23.26 -17.72 7.73
CA TYR A 360 23.96 -16.68 6.97
C TYR A 360 23.00 -15.89 6.08
N ASN A 361 22.16 -16.58 5.30
CA ASN A 361 21.20 -15.96 4.39
C ASN A 361 20.21 -15.08 5.16
N LEU A 362 19.68 -15.56 6.29
CA LEU A 362 18.78 -14.80 7.15
C LEU A 362 19.46 -13.54 7.72
N VAL A 363 20.69 -13.68 8.25
CA VAL A 363 21.45 -12.54 8.78
C VAL A 363 21.75 -11.52 7.68
N THR A 364 22.15 -11.95 6.48
CA THR A 364 22.35 -11.05 5.33
C THR A 364 21.06 -10.34 4.94
N LYS A 365 19.90 -11.03 4.83
CA LYS A 365 18.61 -10.37 4.57
C LYS A 365 18.29 -9.33 5.67
N LEU A 366 18.36 -9.71 6.94
CA LEU A 366 18.09 -8.80 8.07
C LEU A 366 19.02 -7.58 8.11
N THR A 367 20.31 -7.75 7.78
CA THR A 367 21.29 -6.67 7.69
C THR A 367 21.00 -5.72 6.53
N ASN A 368 20.64 -6.25 5.35
CA ASN A 368 20.27 -5.43 4.20
C ASN A 368 19.02 -4.59 4.49
N LEU A 369 17.98 -5.20 5.08
CA LEU A 369 16.77 -4.50 5.51
C LEU A 369 17.09 -3.36 6.50
N LYS A 370 17.94 -3.61 7.50
CA LYS A 370 18.37 -2.58 8.48
C LYS A 370 19.18 -1.46 7.83
N SER A 371 20.09 -1.78 6.91
CA SER A 371 20.91 -0.79 6.19
C SER A 371 20.07 0.11 5.28
N TYR A 372 18.98 -0.42 4.71
CA TYR A 372 18.00 0.33 3.94
C TYR A 372 17.14 1.24 4.83
N GLU A 373 16.64 0.75 5.96
CA GLU A 373 15.93 1.57 6.96
C GLU A 373 16.81 2.74 7.46
N GLU A 374 18.09 2.49 7.74
CA GLU A 374 19.07 3.54 8.07
C GLU A 374 19.32 4.53 6.92
N THR A 375 19.12 4.10 5.67
CA THR A 375 19.29 4.96 4.48
C THR A 375 18.06 5.82 4.24
N LEU A 376 16.84 5.29 4.40
CA LEU A 376 15.60 6.07 4.42
C LEU A 376 15.65 7.17 5.50
N ASN A 377 16.05 6.81 6.72
CA ASN A 377 16.17 7.78 7.83
C ASN A 377 17.15 8.93 7.52
N LYS A 378 18.26 8.65 6.80
CA LYS A 378 19.21 9.68 6.36
C LYS A 378 18.60 10.59 5.27
N VAL A 379 17.94 10.00 4.28
CA VAL A 379 17.26 10.75 3.20
C VAL A 379 16.18 11.68 3.77
N GLU A 380 15.34 11.19 4.68
CA GLU A 380 14.34 12.03 5.35
C GLU A 380 14.99 13.11 6.25
N ALA A 381 16.12 12.84 6.88
CA ALA A 381 16.84 13.83 7.67
C ALA A 381 17.41 14.95 6.78
N GLU A 382 17.97 14.60 5.62
CA GLU A 382 18.43 15.55 4.60
C GLU A 382 17.26 16.36 4.03
N GLU A 383 16.11 15.74 3.74
CA GLU A 383 14.87 16.45 3.36
C GLU A 383 14.45 17.45 4.45
N ARG A 384 14.35 17.01 5.70
CA ARG A 384 13.94 17.85 6.84
C ARG A 384 14.89 19.02 7.05
N GLN A 385 16.21 18.81 6.89
CA GLN A 385 17.22 19.85 6.97
C GLN A 385 17.13 20.85 5.80
N LYS A 386 16.95 20.37 4.56
CA LYS A 386 16.75 21.23 3.39
C LYS A 386 15.47 22.04 3.51
N ALA A 387 14.36 21.46 3.94
CA ALA A 387 13.09 22.15 4.14
C ALA A 387 13.12 23.22 5.26
N GLN A 388 14.08 23.14 6.19
CA GLN A 388 14.32 24.19 7.20
C GLN A 388 15.26 25.30 6.72
N THR A 389 16.23 24.97 5.85
CA THR A 389 17.29 25.89 5.39
C THR A 389 17.01 26.54 4.05
N GLN A 390 16.13 25.96 3.23
CA GLN A 390 15.76 26.40 1.89
C GLN A 390 14.24 26.37 1.73
N VAL A 391 13.61 27.56 1.72
CA VAL A 391 12.15 27.71 1.53
C VAL A 391 11.74 27.49 0.07
N VAL A 392 12.67 27.68 -0.87
CA VAL A 392 12.48 27.53 -2.33
C VAL A 392 13.74 26.91 -2.92
N ALA A 393 13.59 25.95 -3.83
CA ALA A 393 14.72 25.36 -4.56
C ALA A 393 15.35 26.37 -5.54
N THR A 394 16.68 26.40 -5.61
CA THR A 394 17.44 27.33 -6.48
C THR A 394 17.71 26.79 -7.89
N THR A 395 17.44 25.51 -8.11
CA THR A 395 17.64 24.73 -9.35
C THR A 395 16.35 23.94 -9.56
N ASP A 396 15.88 23.78 -10.80
CA ASP A 396 14.66 23.00 -11.09
C ASP A 396 14.96 21.59 -11.62
N VAL A 397 13.94 20.72 -11.68
CA VAL A 397 14.15 19.32 -12.11
C VAL A 397 14.62 19.18 -13.56
N MET A 398 14.34 20.15 -14.45
CA MET A 398 14.83 20.14 -15.84
C MET A 398 16.29 20.56 -15.92
N ASP A 399 16.76 21.48 -15.05
CA ASP A 399 18.18 21.80 -14.92
C ASP A 399 18.98 20.55 -14.48
N MET A 400 18.45 19.78 -13.52
CA MET A 400 19.05 18.55 -13.03
C MET A 400 18.95 17.37 -14.00
N CYS A 401 17.85 17.27 -14.76
CA CYS A 401 17.60 16.18 -15.70
C CYS A 401 16.79 16.67 -16.90
N GLN A 402 17.48 17.00 -18.00
CA GLN A 402 16.82 17.53 -19.21
C GLN A 402 16.01 16.48 -20.00
N SER A 403 16.24 15.19 -19.76
CA SER A 403 15.60 14.09 -20.51
C SER A 403 14.45 13.47 -19.71
N PRO A 404 13.19 13.53 -20.21
CA PRO A 404 12.04 12.91 -19.54
C PRO A 404 12.19 11.41 -19.33
N LEU A 405 12.84 10.72 -20.29
CA LEU A 405 13.13 9.29 -20.22
C LEU A 405 14.10 8.97 -19.08
N VAL A 406 15.19 9.75 -18.94
CA VAL A 406 16.17 9.52 -17.87
C VAL A 406 15.54 9.74 -16.50
N LEU A 407 14.67 10.76 -16.35
CA LEU A 407 13.93 10.92 -15.09
C LEU A 407 12.97 9.76 -14.83
N ALA A 408 12.21 9.30 -15.83
CA ALA A 408 11.35 8.12 -15.68
C ALA A 408 12.15 6.86 -15.28
N GLN A 409 13.36 6.68 -15.81
CA GLN A 409 14.28 5.61 -15.41
C GLN A 409 14.77 5.77 -13.96
N GLN A 410 15.09 7.00 -13.51
CA GLN A 410 15.49 7.25 -12.11
C GLN A 410 14.33 7.11 -11.13
N LEU A 411 13.11 7.47 -11.52
CA LEU A 411 11.90 7.18 -10.75
C LEU A 411 11.70 5.66 -10.64
N THR A 412 11.86 4.91 -11.72
CA THR A 412 11.79 3.43 -11.70
C THR A 412 12.86 2.79 -10.82
N HIS A 413 14.08 3.35 -10.73
CA HIS A 413 15.08 2.94 -9.72
C HIS A 413 14.54 3.07 -8.30
N ILE A 414 13.99 4.25 -7.95
CA ILE A 414 13.45 4.52 -6.60
C ILE A 414 12.24 3.62 -6.30
N GLU A 415 11.37 3.38 -7.28
CA GLU A 415 10.17 2.56 -7.12
C GLU A 415 10.51 1.09 -6.89
N LEU A 416 11.42 0.50 -7.69
CA LEU A 416 11.85 -0.89 -7.52
C LEU A 416 12.61 -1.08 -6.20
N GLU A 417 13.54 -0.18 -5.87
CA GLU A 417 14.31 -0.22 -4.62
C GLU A 417 13.44 -0.10 -3.36
N ARG A 418 12.35 0.69 -3.43
CA ARG A 418 11.38 0.76 -2.33
C ARG A 418 10.45 -0.46 -2.28
N LEU A 419 9.95 -0.89 -3.44
CA LEU A 419 8.99 -1.98 -3.54
C LEU A 419 9.62 -3.31 -3.09
N SER A 420 10.88 -3.60 -3.45
CA SER A 420 11.57 -4.85 -3.10
C SER A 420 11.79 -5.05 -1.60
N MET A 421 11.64 -4.00 -0.79
CA MET A 421 11.84 -4.05 0.66
C MET A 421 10.54 -4.23 1.45
N ILE A 422 9.37 -4.16 0.78
CA ILE A 422 8.07 -4.41 1.40
C ILE A 422 7.85 -5.91 1.57
N GLY A 423 7.82 -6.37 2.82
CA GLY A 423 7.57 -7.78 3.15
C GLY A 423 6.14 -8.23 2.81
N PRO A 424 5.93 -9.48 2.35
CA PRO A 424 4.59 -10.07 2.18
C PRO A 424 3.72 -10.00 3.46
N GLU A 425 4.35 -10.06 4.62
CA GLU A 425 3.70 -9.91 5.93
C GLU A 425 3.20 -8.49 6.22
N GLU A 426 3.75 -7.44 5.59
CA GLU A 426 3.36 -6.05 5.83
C GLU A 426 1.92 -5.77 5.38
N PHE A 427 1.49 -6.38 4.28
CA PHE A 427 0.12 -6.28 3.76
C PHE A 427 -0.90 -6.84 4.76
N VAL A 428 -0.64 -8.05 5.29
CA VAL A 428 -1.51 -8.68 6.29
C VAL A 428 -1.52 -7.87 7.60
N GLN A 429 -0.35 -7.34 8.01
CA GLN A 429 -0.26 -6.46 9.17
C GLN A 429 -1.08 -5.18 9.01
N ALA A 430 -1.06 -4.53 7.83
CA ALA A 430 -1.82 -3.31 7.57
C ALA A 430 -3.32 -3.50 7.85
N PHE A 431 -3.90 -4.64 7.44
CA PHE A 431 -5.31 -4.94 7.66
C PHE A 431 -5.63 -5.32 9.12
N THR A 432 -4.72 -6.02 9.81
CA THR A 432 -4.95 -6.38 11.22
C THR A 432 -4.92 -5.15 12.15
N LYS A 433 -4.03 -4.18 11.90
CA LYS A 433 -3.92 -2.95 12.72
C LYS A 433 -5.24 -2.17 12.79
N GLU A 434 -6.08 -2.17 11.74
CA GLU A 434 -7.41 -1.52 11.76
C GLU A 434 -8.40 -2.18 12.75
N ARG A 435 -8.34 -3.50 12.92
CA ARG A 435 -9.29 -4.28 13.73
C ARG A 435 -9.01 -4.23 15.24
N LEU A 436 -7.87 -3.67 15.66
CA LEU A 436 -7.31 -3.89 17.00
C LEU A 436 -7.67 -2.86 18.09
N ASN A 437 -8.68 -2.03 17.87
CA ASN A 437 -9.38 -1.29 18.95
C ASN A 437 -10.28 -2.22 19.82
N SER A 438 -9.87 -3.48 20.03
CA SER A 438 -10.69 -4.53 20.66
C SER A 438 -9.84 -5.68 21.23
N ASP A 439 -9.09 -5.39 22.31
CA ASP A 439 -8.70 -6.24 23.45
C ASP A 439 -8.03 -7.63 23.28
N VAL A 440 -8.03 -8.27 22.10
CA VAL A 440 -7.66 -9.69 21.95
C VAL A 440 -6.16 -9.89 21.73
N ILE A 441 -5.46 -8.95 21.09
CA ILE A 441 -4.01 -9.03 20.87
C ILE A 441 -3.37 -7.69 21.20
N ASN A 442 -2.59 -7.64 22.28
CA ASN A 442 -1.82 -6.44 22.63
C ASN A 442 -0.56 -6.40 21.73
N ILE A 443 -0.63 -5.63 20.64
CA ILE A 443 0.46 -5.51 19.65
C ILE A 443 1.30 -4.27 19.95
N GLN A 444 2.07 -4.35 21.03
CA GLN A 444 3.26 -3.52 21.26
C GLN A 444 4.55 -4.29 20.86
N ASP A 445 4.43 -5.60 20.64
CA ASP A 445 5.53 -6.53 20.38
C ASP A 445 5.94 -6.66 18.90
N ILE A 446 5.00 -6.52 17.96
CA ILE A 446 5.33 -6.57 16.53
C ILE A 446 5.99 -5.24 16.20
N LYS A 447 7.32 -5.25 16.06
CA LYS A 447 8.11 -4.14 15.50
C LYS A 447 7.43 -3.70 14.21
N THR A 448 6.90 -2.48 14.20
CA THR A 448 6.17 -1.95 13.06
C THR A 448 7.07 -1.93 11.84
N THR A 449 6.71 -2.68 10.81
CA THR A 449 7.29 -2.51 9.49
C THR A 449 6.78 -1.19 8.93
N HIS A 450 7.68 -0.41 8.33
CA HIS A 450 7.37 0.92 7.80
C HIS A 450 7.58 1.02 6.28
N ASN A 451 8.12 0.01 5.60
CA ASN A 451 8.44 0.10 4.17
C ASN A 451 7.16 0.32 3.34
N LEU A 452 6.07 -0.37 3.69
CA LEU A 452 4.75 -0.15 3.12
C LEU A 452 4.28 1.30 3.24
N GLU A 453 4.52 1.92 4.40
CA GLU A 453 4.16 3.31 4.73
C GLU A 453 5.06 4.30 3.97
N SER A 454 6.38 4.10 4.02
CA SER A 454 7.39 4.90 3.30
C SER A 454 7.25 4.82 1.77
N TYR A 455 6.60 3.79 1.23
CA TYR A 455 6.29 3.70 -0.20
C TYR A 455 5.03 4.51 -0.57
N VAL A 456 4.01 4.55 0.30
CA VAL A 456 2.86 5.46 0.15
C VAL A 456 3.28 6.93 0.34
N GLN A 457 4.15 7.21 1.32
CA GLN A 457 4.74 8.53 1.52
C GLN A 457 5.58 8.97 0.30
N TRP A 458 6.26 8.05 -0.37
CA TRP A 458 6.99 8.31 -1.61
C TRP A 458 6.05 8.70 -2.77
N PHE A 459 4.94 7.99 -2.99
CA PHE A 459 3.90 8.38 -3.97
C PHE A 459 3.38 9.81 -3.71
N ASN A 460 3.12 10.12 -2.44
CA ASN A 460 2.70 11.45 -2.01
C ASN A 460 3.80 12.49 -2.28
N ARG A 461 5.06 12.21 -1.88
CA ARG A 461 6.21 13.09 -2.12
C ARG A 461 6.38 13.43 -3.60
N LEU A 462 6.31 12.43 -4.49
CA LEU A 462 6.42 12.63 -5.93
C LEU A 462 5.27 13.51 -6.48
N SER A 463 4.04 13.28 -6.01
CA SER A 463 2.86 14.09 -6.38
C SER A 463 3.01 15.56 -5.94
N TYR A 464 3.49 15.80 -4.73
CA TYR A 464 3.74 17.15 -4.20
C TYR A 464 4.97 17.82 -4.82
N LEU A 465 6.01 17.06 -5.20
CA LEU A 465 7.18 17.57 -5.93
C LEU A 465 6.76 18.13 -7.29
N VAL A 466 6.01 17.37 -8.09
CA VAL A 466 5.48 17.80 -9.41
C VAL A 466 4.72 19.12 -9.28
N ALA A 467 3.84 19.25 -8.28
CA ALA A 467 3.11 20.49 -8.03
C ALA A 467 4.00 21.65 -7.56
N SER A 468 5.06 21.37 -6.78
CA SER A 468 6.02 22.36 -6.29
C SER A 468 6.87 22.93 -7.41
N GLU A 469 7.46 22.06 -8.24
CA GLU A 469 8.20 22.42 -9.46
C GLU A 469 7.37 23.34 -10.36
N ILE A 470 6.11 22.96 -10.67
CA ILE A 470 5.21 23.76 -11.50
C ILE A 470 4.82 25.10 -10.85
N THR A 471 4.62 25.16 -9.53
CA THR A 471 4.18 26.40 -8.83
C THR A 471 5.33 27.30 -8.38
N SER A 472 6.58 26.83 -8.40
CA SER A 472 7.77 27.66 -8.15
C SER A 472 7.96 28.76 -9.20
N HIS A 473 7.56 28.48 -10.45
CA HIS A 473 7.84 29.33 -11.59
C HIS A 473 6.82 30.47 -11.75
N ILE A 474 7.14 31.66 -11.23
CA ILE A 474 6.35 32.89 -11.46
C ILE A 474 6.13 33.20 -12.95
N LYS A 475 7.12 32.88 -13.82
CA LYS A 475 7.02 33.07 -15.27
C LYS A 475 6.21 31.96 -15.93
N LYS A 476 5.01 32.31 -16.42
CA LYS A 476 4.09 31.39 -17.14
C LYS A 476 4.74 30.52 -18.22
N LYS A 477 5.70 31.05 -19.00
CA LYS A 477 6.40 30.27 -20.06
C LYS A 477 7.16 29.07 -19.48
N ASN A 478 7.73 29.20 -18.28
CA ASN A 478 8.42 28.12 -17.60
C ASN A 478 7.42 27.09 -17.04
N ARG A 479 6.28 27.53 -16.49
CA ARG A 479 5.19 26.62 -16.06
C ARG A 479 4.66 25.74 -17.19
N VAL A 480 4.46 26.31 -18.38
CA VAL A 480 4.05 25.53 -19.57
C VAL A 480 5.09 24.45 -19.88
N LYS A 481 6.38 24.82 -19.95
CA LYS A 481 7.47 23.85 -20.14
C LYS A 481 7.49 22.75 -19.07
N MET A 482 7.39 23.11 -17.78
CA MET A 482 7.46 22.15 -16.67
C MET A 482 6.28 21.16 -16.69
N ILE A 483 5.07 21.63 -17.03
CA ILE A 483 3.91 20.74 -17.23
C ILE A 483 4.12 19.82 -18.44
N GLU A 484 4.58 20.35 -19.57
CA GLU A 484 4.82 19.55 -20.78
C GLU A 484 5.96 18.53 -20.58
N TYR A 485 7.00 18.89 -19.83
CA TYR A 485 8.06 17.99 -19.38
C TYR A 485 7.50 16.83 -18.54
N PHE A 486 6.73 17.11 -17.49
CA PHE A 486 6.14 16.06 -16.66
C PHE A 486 5.12 15.18 -17.40
N ILE A 487 4.40 15.72 -18.39
CA ILE A 487 3.54 14.93 -19.29
C ILE A 487 4.37 13.91 -20.09
N ASP A 488 5.57 14.28 -20.56
CA ASP A 488 6.47 13.35 -21.24
C ASP A 488 7.19 12.39 -20.26
N VAL A 489 7.51 12.80 -19.03
CA VAL A 489 8.00 11.86 -17.99
C VAL A 489 6.95 10.79 -17.71
N ALA A 490 5.69 11.19 -17.52
CA ALA A 490 4.56 10.27 -17.30
C ALA A 490 4.34 9.33 -18.50
N LYS A 491 4.55 9.80 -19.74
CA LYS A 491 4.55 8.96 -20.94
C LYS A 491 5.66 7.90 -20.90
N GLU A 492 6.87 8.24 -20.49
CA GLU A 492 7.93 7.23 -20.38
C GLU A 492 7.73 6.27 -19.20
N CYS A 493 7.13 6.72 -18.09
CA CYS A 493 6.71 5.85 -16.99
C CYS A 493 5.75 4.74 -17.49
N ILE A 494 4.69 5.07 -18.25
CA ILE A 494 3.78 4.04 -18.78
C ILE A 494 4.45 3.13 -19.81
N ASN A 495 5.38 3.63 -20.63
CA ASN A 495 6.15 2.80 -21.58
C ASN A 495 6.99 1.74 -20.85
N ILE A 496 7.69 2.15 -19.78
CA ILE A 496 8.48 1.26 -18.91
C ILE A 496 7.58 0.25 -18.18
N GLY A 497 6.33 0.58 -17.89
CA GLY A 497 5.43 -0.21 -17.03
C GLY A 497 5.42 0.26 -15.58
N ASN A 498 5.89 1.49 -15.33
CA ASN A 498 5.85 2.16 -14.03
C ASN A 498 4.52 2.94 -13.89
N PHE A 499 3.47 2.25 -13.46
CA PHE A 499 2.14 2.84 -13.29
C PHE A 499 2.00 3.67 -12.01
N ASN A 500 2.85 3.43 -11.01
CA ASN A 500 2.83 4.15 -9.73
C ASN A 500 3.31 5.61 -9.91
N SER A 501 4.50 5.82 -10.50
CA SER A 501 5.03 7.15 -10.81
C SER A 501 4.19 7.90 -11.83
N LEU A 502 3.66 7.19 -12.86
CA LEU A 502 2.66 7.72 -13.79
C LEU A 502 1.48 8.36 -13.05
N MET A 503 0.89 7.63 -12.10
CA MET A 503 -0.29 8.08 -11.36
C MET A 503 0.06 9.22 -10.39
N ALA A 504 1.23 9.19 -9.74
CA ALA A 504 1.72 10.28 -8.89
C ALA A 504 1.90 11.59 -9.68
N ILE A 505 2.46 11.51 -10.89
CA ILE A 505 2.65 12.69 -11.76
C ILE A 505 1.30 13.27 -12.23
N ILE A 506 0.35 12.40 -12.60
CA ILE A 506 -1.03 12.82 -12.93
C ILE A 506 -1.73 13.44 -11.72
N ALA A 507 -1.57 12.86 -10.52
CA ALA A 507 -2.14 13.38 -9.28
C ALA A 507 -1.58 14.76 -8.92
N GLY A 508 -0.25 14.94 -8.99
CA GLY A 508 0.43 16.22 -8.78
C GLY A 508 -0.07 17.33 -9.71
N MET A 509 -0.21 17.04 -11.01
CA MET A 509 -0.81 17.99 -11.98
C MET A 509 -2.29 18.27 -11.71
N ASN A 510 -3.02 17.32 -11.13
CA ASN A 510 -4.44 17.46 -10.78
C ASN A 510 -4.71 18.10 -9.40
N LEU A 511 -3.68 18.39 -8.59
CA LEU A 511 -3.85 19.12 -7.34
C LEU A 511 -4.50 20.50 -7.57
N SER A 512 -5.30 20.93 -6.59
CA SER A 512 -6.09 22.18 -6.65
C SER A 512 -5.24 23.43 -7.01
N PRO A 513 -4.02 23.60 -6.46
CA PRO A 513 -3.14 24.73 -6.80
C PRO A 513 -2.61 24.72 -8.25
N VAL A 514 -2.44 23.55 -8.89
CA VAL A 514 -1.98 23.46 -10.28
C VAL A 514 -3.16 23.62 -11.25
N THR A 515 -4.27 22.93 -10.99
CA THR A 515 -5.47 22.94 -11.85
C THR A 515 -6.18 24.29 -11.93
N ARG A 516 -5.91 25.23 -11.02
CA ARG A 516 -6.44 26.61 -11.08
C ARG A 516 -5.67 27.57 -11.99
N LEU A 517 -4.48 27.20 -12.50
CA LEU A 517 -3.62 28.05 -13.34
C LEU A 517 -4.13 28.18 -14.79
N LYS A 518 -5.34 28.72 -14.98
CA LYS A 518 -6.07 28.69 -16.26
C LYS A 518 -5.30 29.32 -17.42
N LYS A 519 -4.54 30.39 -17.19
CA LYS A 519 -3.77 31.09 -18.25
C LYS A 519 -2.55 30.29 -18.68
N THR A 520 -2.00 29.45 -17.80
CA THR A 520 -0.97 28.45 -18.08
C THR A 520 -1.57 27.28 -18.86
N TRP A 521 -2.64 26.66 -18.36
CA TRP A 521 -3.30 25.52 -19.01
C TRP A 521 -3.84 25.84 -20.42
N ALA A 522 -4.23 27.09 -20.69
CA ALA A 522 -4.58 27.58 -22.03
C ALA A 522 -3.39 27.69 -23.02
N LYS A 523 -2.19 27.26 -22.63
CA LYS A 523 -0.98 27.22 -23.47
C LYS A 523 -0.20 25.89 -23.42
N VAL A 524 -0.65 24.92 -22.62
CA VAL A 524 -0.10 23.55 -22.58
C VAL A 524 -0.76 22.71 -23.66
N ASN A 525 0.00 21.91 -24.41
CA ASN A 525 -0.58 20.83 -25.21
C ASN A 525 -1.06 19.70 -24.27
N ARG A 526 -2.38 19.53 -24.17
CA ARG A 526 -3.02 18.55 -23.28
C ARG A 526 -3.32 17.20 -23.92
N ASP A 527 -2.99 16.96 -25.19
CA ASP A 527 -3.48 15.77 -25.90
C ASP A 527 -2.80 14.48 -25.41
N LYS A 528 -1.49 14.52 -25.15
CA LYS A 528 -0.77 13.44 -24.42
C LYS A 528 -1.39 13.21 -23.04
N LEU A 529 -1.65 14.27 -22.29
CA LEU A 529 -2.21 14.19 -20.93
C LEU A 529 -3.61 13.55 -20.92
N LYS A 530 -4.52 13.91 -21.85
CA LYS A 530 -5.85 13.28 -21.97
C LYS A 530 -5.78 11.76 -22.16
N ILE A 531 -4.77 11.28 -22.89
CA ILE A 531 -4.55 9.84 -23.12
C ILE A 531 -4.09 9.17 -21.82
N LEU A 532 -3.12 9.78 -21.11
CA LEU A 532 -2.63 9.26 -19.83
C LEU A 532 -3.72 9.28 -18.74
N GLU A 533 -4.49 10.36 -18.66
CA GLU A 533 -5.69 10.50 -17.81
C GLU A 533 -6.74 9.43 -18.13
N HIS A 534 -6.90 9.03 -19.40
CA HIS A 534 -7.83 7.96 -19.80
C HIS A 534 -7.32 6.56 -19.44
N GLN A 535 -6.01 6.30 -19.52
CA GLN A 535 -5.45 5.02 -19.08
C GLN A 535 -5.53 4.85 -17.56
N MET A 536 -5.42 5.94 -16.79
CA MET A 536 -5.58 5.93 -15.33
C MET A 536 -6.99 6.30 -14.85
N ASP A 537 -8.00 6.24 -15.73
CA ASP A 537 -9.37 6.65 -15.39
C ASP A 537 -10.00 5.69 -14.35
N PRO A 538 -10.55 6.18 -13.22
CA PRO A 538 -11.14 5.33 -12.16
C PRO A 538 -12.42 4.59 -12.58
N SER A 539 -13.04 4.95 -13.71
CA SER A 539 -14.29 4.36 -14.18
C SER A 539 -14.19 2.84 -14.34
N ASN A 540 -15.31 2.15 -14.08
CA ASN A 540 -15.40 0.69 -14.18
C ASN A 540 -14.33 -0.04 -13.33
N ASN A 541 -14.09 0.47 -12.10
CA ASN A 541 -13.00 0.04 -11.22
C ASN A 541 -11.64 0.03 -11.94
N PHE A 542 -11.22 1.19 -12.45
CA PHE A 542 -9.96 1.38 -13.17
C PHE A 542 -9.78 0.44 -14.39
N GLY A 543 -10.84 0.25 -15.19
CA GLY A 543 -10.87 -0.74 -16.27
C GLY A 543 -9.79 -0.55 -17.35
N SER A 544 -9.48 0.70 -17.72
CA SER A 544 -8.39 1.03 -18.66
C SER A 544 -7.03 0.64 -18.09
N TYR A 545 -6.76 1.02 -16.83
CA TYR A 545 -5.52 0.72 -16.14
C TYR A 545 -5.32 -0.79 -15.99
N ARG A 546 -6.35 -1.54 -15.57
CA ARG A 546 -6.27 -3.00 -15.45
C ARG A 546 -5.97 -3.68 -16.79
N SER A 547 -6.43 -3.10 -17.90
CA SER A 547 -6.10 -3.57 -19.25
C SER A 547 -4.63 -3.28 -19.61
N CYS A 548 -4.11 -2.10 -19.25
CA CYS A 548 -2.69 -1.74 -19.43
C CYS A 548 -1.75 -2.55 -18.54
N LEU A 549 -2.09 -2.74 -17.26
CA LEU A 549 -1.35 -3.59 -16.32
C LEU A 549 -1.27 -5.02 -16.86
N LYS A 550 -2.40 -5.59 -17.29
CA LYS A 550 -2.42 -6.92 -17.91
C LYS A 550 -1.53 -6.99 -19.16
N ALA A 551 -1.52 -5.97 -20.01
CA ALA A 551 -0.61 -5.92 -21.16
C ALA A 551 0.88 -5.86 -20.75
N ALA A 552 1.21 -5.15 -19.67
CA ALA A 552 2.56 -5.13 -19.10
C ALA A 552 2.96 -6.48 -18.48
N MET A 553 2.03 -7.21 -17.85
CA MET A 553 2.26 -8.58 -17.38
C MET A 553 2.59 -9.53 -18.54
N TRP A 554 1.79 -9.55 -19.62
CA TRP A 554 2.10 -10.36 -20.80
C TRP A 554 3.44 -9.98 -21.45
N ARG A 555 3.82 -8.69 -21.44
CA ARG A 555 5.14 -8.23 -21.88
C ARG A 555 6.25 -8.83 -21.00
N SER A 556 6.05 -8.86 -19.67
CA SER A 556 7.02 -9.37 -18.71
C SER A 556 7.18 -10.91 -18.79
N GLU A 557 6.08 -11.64 -18.90
CA GLU A 557 6.06 -13.12 -19.01
C GLU A 557 6.81 -13.65 -20.24
N GLY A 558 6.88 -12.87 -21.32
CA GLY A 558 7.59 -13.20 -22.57
C GLY A 558 8.87 -12.39 -22.83
N ALA A 559 9.34 -11.61 -21.85
CA ALA A 559 10.41 -10.63 -22.04
C ALA A 559 11.76 -11.27 -22.40
N ALA A 560 12.32 -10.87 -23.56
CA ALA A 560 13.69 -11.21 -23.94
C ALA A 560 14.73 -10.24 -23.35
N GLU A 561 14.32 -9.00 -23.04
CA GLU A 561 15.18 -7.93 -22.53
C GLU A 561 14.74 -7.49 -21.13
N GLU A 562 15.69 -7.26 -20.21
CA GLU A 562 15.38 -7.02 -18.79
C GLU A 562 14.42 -5.84 -18.55
N ARG A 563 14.52 -4.78 -19.38
CA ARG A 563 13.64 -3.61 -19.32
C ARG A 563 12.16 -3.93 -19.61
N GLU A 564 11.88 -5.04 -20.28
CA GLU A 564 10.52 -5.50 -20.59
C GLU A 564 9.91 -6.32 -19.45
N LYS A 565 10.70 -6.77 -18.46
CA LYS A 565 10.16 -7.45 -17.27
C LYS A 565 9.51 -6.50 -16.27
N ILE A 566 9.85 -5.21 -16.34
CA ILE A 566 9.41 -4.21 -15.36
C ILE A 566 7.87 -4.04 -15.39
N VAL A 567 7.27 -4.24 -14.23
CA VAL A 567 5.86 -3.99 -13.92
C VAL A 567 5.79 -3.40 -12.50
N ILE A 568 5.46 -2.11 -12.36
CA ILE A 568 5.19 -1.50 -11.05
C ILE A 568 3.72 -1.07 -11.05
N PRO A 569 2.83 -1.79 -10.34
CA PRO A 569 1.40 -1.48 -10.35
C PRO A 569 1.11 -0.14 -9.66
N PHE A 570 -0.02 0.49 -9.98
CA PHE A 570 -0.55 1.60 -9.18
C PHE A 570 -0.89 1.07 -7.77
N PHE A 571 -0.06 1.39 -6.80
CA PHE A 571 0.04 0.61 -5.57
C PHE A 571 -1.17 0.76 -4.65
N SER A 572 -1.74 1.97 -4.56
CA SER A 572 -2.94 2.22 -3.76
C SER A 572 -4.13 1.37 -4.20
N LEU A 573 -4.26 1.08 -5.51
CA LEU A 573 -5.32 0.22 -6.01
C LEU A 573 -5.05 -1.27 -5.72
N PHE A 574 -3.79 -1.71 -5.79
CA PHE A 574 -3.41 -3.06 -5.38
C PHE A 574 -3.75 -3.31 -3.89
N VAL A 575 -3.38 -2.37 -3.02
CA VAL A 575 -3.70 -2.44 -1.57
C VAL A 575 -5.22 -2.38 -1.34
N LYS A 576 -5.96 -1.56 -2.10
CA LYS A 576 -7.43 -1.48 -2.07
C LYS A 576 -8.10 -2.80 -2.48
N ASP A 577 -7.67 -3.43 -3.57
CA ASP A 577 -8.20 -4.73 -4.01
C ASP A 577 -7.95 -5.82 -2.96
N LEU A 578 -6.74 -5.85 -2.39
CA LEU A 578 -6.35 -6.81 -1.36
C LEU A 578 -7.09 -6.57 -0.03
N TYR A 579 -7.37 -5.31 0.33
CA TYR A 579 -8.22 -4.96 1.46
C TYR A 579 -9.66 -5.46 1.28
N PHE A 580 -10.28 -5.22 0.12
CA PHE A 580 -11.63 -5.70 -0.17
C PHE A 580 -11.71 -7.22 -0.28
N LEU A 581 -10.65 -7.89 -0.73
CA LEU A 581 -10.53 -9.34 -0.66
C LEU A 581 -10.50 -9.83 0.81
N ASN A 582 -9.77 -9.13 1.69
CA ASN A 582 -9.72 -9.46 3.11
C ASN A 582 -11.05 -9.22 3.83
N GLU A 583 -11.69 -8.05 3.66
CA GLU A 583 -12.94 -7.74 4.38
C GLU A 583 -14.17 -8.39 3.74
N GLY A 584 -14.17 -8.65 2.43
CA GLY A 584 -15.25 -9.33 1.72
C GLY A 584 -15.36 -10.83 1.98
N CYS A 585 -14.41 -11.43 2.71
CA CYS A 585 -14.39 -12.84 3.06
C CYS A 585 -14.04 -13.06 4.54
N SER A 586 -14.94 -13.71 5.29
CA SER A 586 -14.67 -14.08 6.69
C SER A 586 -13.47 -15.01 6.80
N SER A 587 -12.52 -14.68 7.69
CA SER A 587 -11.31 -15.50 7.92
C SER A 587 -11.61 -16.84 8.61
N ARG A 588 -12.76 -16.95 9.29
CA ARG A 588 -13.33 -18.21 9.78
C ARG A 588 -14.73 -18.43 9.21
N GLN A 589 -15.13 -19.69 9.06
CA GLN A 589 -16.48 -20.09 8.67
C GLN A 589 -17.41 -20.17 9.91
N GLU A 590 -18.71 -20.43 9.71
CA GLU A 590 -19.71 -20.43 10.80
C GLU A 590 -19.49 -21.55 11.84
N ASP A 591 -18.80 -22.61 11.45
CA ASP A 591 -18.34 -23.72 12.32
C ASP A 591 -17.06 -23.38 13.12
N GLY A 592 -16.44 -22.23 12.86
CA GLY A 592 -15.17 -21.79 13.46
C GLY A 592 -13.91 -22.24 12.73
N THR A 593 -14.00 -23.08 11.69
CA THR A 593 -12.86 -23.49 10.86
C THR A 593 -12.23 -22.28 10.14
N VAL A 594 -10.95 -22.38 9.82
CA VAL A 594 -10.24 -21.36 9.02
C VAL A 594 -10.67 -21.46 7.56
N ASN A 595 -11.00 -20.32 6.97
CA ASN A 595 -11.34 -20.22 5.55
C ASN A 595 -10.04 -20.23 4.70
N PHE A 596 -9.63 -21.40 4.22
CA PHE A 596 -8.41 -21.53 3.44
C PHE A 596 -8.57 -21.07 1.98
N GLN A 597 -9.80 -21.09 1.43
CA GLN A 597 -10.08 -20.48 0.12
C GLN A 597 -9.69 -19.00 0.09
N LYS A 598 -9.97 -18.25 1.16
CA LYS A 598 -9.49 -16.87 1.34
C LYS A 598 -7.96 -16.81 1.37
N CYS A 599 -7.30 -17.71 2.10
CA CYS A 599 -5.84 -17.78 2.19
C CYS A 599 -5.19 -17.94 0.80
N TRP A 600 -5.72 -18.84 -0.03
CA TRP A 600 -5.28 -18.99 -1.44
C TRP A 600 -5.42 -17.70 -2.25
N GLN A 601 -6.53 -16.98 -2.11
CA GLN A 601 -6.77 -15.75 -2.87
C GLN A 601 -5.81 -14.62 -2.46
N MET A 602 -5.57 -14.43 -1.15
CA MET A 602 -4.60 -13.44 -0.67
C MET A 602 -3.18 -13.80 -1.10
N ALA A 603 -2.81 -15.08 -0.97
CA ALA A 603 -1.50 -15.59 -1.37
C ALA A 603 -1.24 -15.38 -2.86
N LYS A 604 -2.23 -15.62 -3.73
CA LYS A 604 -2.07 -15.36 -5.16
C LYS A 604 -1.75 -13.90 -5.46
N GLN A 605 -2.56 -12.97 -4.97
CA GLN A 605 -2.37 -11.53 -5.25
C GLN A 605 -1.00 -11.03 -4.80
N ILE A 606 -0.52 -11.49 -3.65
CA ILE A 606 0.82 -11.13 -3.15
C ILE A 606 1.93 -11.87 -3.92
N SER A 607 1.73 -13.11 -4.38
CA SER A 607 2.70 -13.84 -5.21
C SER A 607 3.00 -13.13 -6.52
N ASP A 608 1.95 -12.62 -7.19
CA ASP A 608 2.08 -11.85 -8.42
C ASP A 608 2.94 -10.58 -8.18
N LEU A 609 2.78 -9.90 -7.04
CA LEU A 609 3.61 -8.76 -6.64
C LEU A 609 5.06 -9.15 -6.31
N ILE A 610 5.28 -10.27 -5.60
CA ILE A 610 6.62 -10.76 -5.24
C ILE A 610 7.45 -11.05 -6.50
N ALA A 611 6.83 -11.60 -7.56
CA ALA A 611 7.50 -11.82 -8.82
C ALA A 611 8.00 -10.50 -9.45
N TRP A 612 7.20 -9.43 -9.39
CA TRP A 612 7.60 -8.11 -9.90
C TRP A 612 8.65 -7.41 -9.00
N GLN A 613 8.67 -7.69 -7.70
CA GLN A 613 9.68 -7.19 -6.75
C GLN A 613 11.11 -7.71 -7.04
N GLN A 614 11.28 -8.82 -7.76
CA GLN A 614 12.61 -9.39 -8.05
C GLN A 614 13.29 -8.83 -9.32
N VAL A 615 12.67 -7.88 -10.02
CA VAL A 615 13.24 -7.31 -11.26
C VAL A 615 14.30 -6.26 -10.93
N GLU A 616 15.57 -6.57 -11.23
CA GLU A 616 16.66 -5.58 -11.14
C GLU A 616 16.45 -4.44 -12.14
N CYS A 617 16.70 -3.19 -11.72
CA CYS A 617 16.50 -2.03 -12.59
C CYS A 617 17.65 -1.94 -13.62
N PRO A 618 17.39 -2.13 -14.94
CA PRO A 618 18.44 -2.31 -15.96
C PRO A 618 18.88 -0.98 -16.59
N PHE A 619 18.52 0.16 -15.99
CA PHE A 619 18.85 1.49 -16.49
C PHE A 619 20.07 2.06 -15.76
N GLU A 620 20.85 2.92 -16.40
CA GLU A 620 21.95 3.61 -15.75
C GLU A 620 21.45 4.46 -14.56
N ARG A 621 22.11 4.32 -13.40
CA ARG A 621 21.68 4.95 -12.14
C ARG A 621 22.38 6.30 -11.92
N ASN A 622 21.62 7.38 -12.03
CA ASN A 622 22.09 8.73 -11.76
C ASN A 622 21.73 9.15 -10.32
N ASN A 623 22.67 8.91 -9.41
CA ASN A 623 22.51 9.22 -7.98
C ASN A 623 22.28 10.72 -7.68
N ALA A 624 22.72 11.65 -8.55
CA ALA A 624 22.48 13.08 -8.35
C ALA A 624 21.01 13.45 -8.61
N VAL A 625 20.41 12.92 -9.68
CA VAL A 625 18.97 13.08 -9.99
C VAL A 625 18.12 12.37 -8.94
N ILE A 626 18.50 11.16 -8.53
CA ILE A 626 17.83 10.42 -7.45
C ILE A 626 17.85 11.23 -6.14
N ASN A 627 19.01 11.75 -5.71
CA ASN A 627 19.08 12.52 -4.45
C ASN A 627 18.28 13.83 -4.53
N TYR A 628 18.30 14.55 -5.67
CA TYR A 628 17.45 15.72 -5.87
C TYR A 628 15.97 15.38 -5.66
N VAL A 629 15.46 14.38 -6.38
CA VAL A 629 14.05 13.96 -6.29
C VAL A 629 13.68 13.49 -4.88
N LEU A 630 14.61 12.82 -4.18
CA LEU A 630 14.40 12.32 -2.81
C LEU A 630 14.52 13.37 -1.70
N THR A 631 15.22 14.49 -1.89
CA THR A 631 15.54 15.42 -0.77
C THR A 631 15.23 16.91 -1.03
N THR A 632 14.95 17.33 -2.26
CA THR A 632 14.58 18.73 -2.56
C THR A 632 13.34 19.17 -1.77
N PRO A 633 13.31 20.40 -1.20
CA PRO A 633 12.14 20.92 -0.48
C PRO A 633 10.88 20.93 -1.35
N ILE A 634 9.79 20.38 -0.81
CA ILE A 634 8.47 20.41 -1.44
C ILE A 634 7.51 21.34 -0.67
N TYR A 635 6.67 22.07 -1.42
CA TYR A 635 5.65 22.93 -0.85
C TYR A 635 4.51 22.08 -0.26
N LYS A 636 4.14 22.34 1.00
CA LYS A 636 2.93 21.79 1.63
C LYS A 636 1.68 22.52 1.13
N GLU A 637 0.47 21.99 1.35
CA GLU A 637 -0.76 22.48 0.67
C GLU A 637 -1.02 23.99 0.80
N SER A 638 -0.73 24.60 1.96
CA SER A 638 -0.80 26.05 2.16
C SER A 638 0.17 26.83 1.25
N MET A 639 1.43 26.40 1.19
CA MET A 639 2.48 27.02 0.36
C MET A 639 2.24 26.79 -1.14
N LEU A 640 1.81 25.60 -1.55
CA LEU A 640 1.38 25.34 -2.94
C LEU A 640 0.25 26.31 -3.35
N SER A 641 -0.74 26.47 -2.47
CA SER A 641 -1.87 27.36 -2.71
C SER A 641 -1.44 28.82 -2.78
N LEU A 642 -0.53 29.26 -1.91
CA LEU A 642 0.04 30.61 -1.91
C LEU A 642 0.82 30.89 -3.20
N ALA A 643 1.80 30.04 -3.54
CA ALA A 643 2.61 30.15 -4.76
C ALA A 643 1.75 30.10 -6.04
N SER A 644 0.65 29.34 -6.03
CA SER A 644 -0.33 29.34 -7.12
C SER A 644 -1.05 30.69 -7.27
N TYR A 645 -1.47 31.33 -6.18
CA TYR A 645 -2.11 32.66 -6.24
C TYR A 645 -1.13 33.78 -6.64
N GLU A 646 0.17 33.61 -6.37
CA GLU A 646 1.24 34.48 -6.87
C GLU A 646 1.54 34.23 -8.36
N CYS A 647 1.51 32.98 -8.80
CA CYS A 647 1.65 32.58 -10.20
C CYS A 647 0.51 33.07 -11.11
N GLU A 648 -0.74 32.98 -10.64
CA GLU A 648 -1.95 33.52 -11.28
C GLU A 648 -2.95 33.99 -10.23
N THR A 649 -3.28 35.28 -10.26
CA THR A 649 -4.14 35.94 -9.26
C THR A 649 -5.56 35.35 -9.18
N ALA A 650 -6.21 35.58 -8.03
CA ALA A 650 -7.56 35.15 -7.74
C ALA A 650 -8.62 35.92 -8.56
N GLU A 651 -9.33 35.23 -9.46
CA GLU A 651 -10.31 35.85 -10.37
C GLU A 651 -11.72 35.92 -9.74
N THR A 652 -12.20 34.81 -9.18
CA THR A 652 -13.52 34.76 -8.53
C THR A 652 -13.52 35.49 -7.18
N SER A 653 -14.72 35.77 -6.63
CA SER A 653 -14.83 36.29 -5.25
C SER A 653 -14.42 35.24 -4.22
N TYR A 654 -14.79 33.97 -4.46
CA TYR A 654 -14.43 32.82 -3.63
C TYR A 654 -12.91 32.62 -3.55
N ASP A 655 -12.21 32.66 -4.68
CA ASP A 655 -10.74 32.60 -4.73
C ASP A 655 -10.09 33.74 -3.95
N ARG A 656 -10.63 34.96 -4.04
CA ARG A 656 -10.10 36.12 -3.31
C ARG A 656 -10.27 35.99 -1.80
N GLU A 657 -11.35 35.35 -1.35
CA GLU A 657 -11.56 35.07 0.07
C GLU A 657 -10.70 33.90 0.56
N ARG A 658 -10.59 32.81 -0.22
CA ARG A 658 -9.68 31.69 0.06
C ARG A 658 -8.21 32.13 0.13
N TYR A 659 -7.77 32.99 -0.79
CA TYR A 659 -6.42 33.57 -0.76
C TYR A 659 -6.17 34.41 0.51
N LYS A 660 -7.15 35.23 0.95
CA LYS A 660 -7.05 35.97 2.23
C LYS A 660 -6.92 35.04 3.44
N GLN A 661 -7.71 33.96 3.49
CA GLN A 661 -7.69 32.98 4.58
C GLN A 661 -6.34 32.24 4.65
N ILE A 662 -5.83 31.77 3.50
CA ILE A 662 -4.53 31.07 3.44
C ILE A 662 -3.39 32.03 3.82
N LYS A 663 -3.45 33.29 3.37
CA LYS A 663 -2.45 34.30 3.74
C LYS A 663 -2.46 34.59 5.23
N SER A 664 -3.62 34.77 5.88
CA SER A 664 -3.67 34.99 7.32
C SER A 664 -3.23 33.77 8.13
N GLN A 665 -3.58 32.55 7.71
CA GLN A 665 -3.09 31.31 8.33
C GLN A 665 -1.58 31.17 8.23
N THR A 666 -0.99 31.51 7.07
CA THR A 666 0.46 31.46 6.87
C THR A 666 1.17 32.51 7.73
N SER A 667 0.65 33.75 7.80
CA SER A 667 1.21 34.80 8.68
C SER A 667 1.04 34.51 10.18
N MET A 668 0.04 33.73 10.58
CA MET A 668 -0.14 33.26 11.98
C MET A 668 0.61 31.96 12.31
N SER A 669 1.38 31.41 11.36
CA SER A 669 2.30 30.28 11.61
C SER A 669 3.78 30.66 11.41
N SER A 670 4.03 31.96 11.14
CA SER A 670 5.35 32.61 11.17
C SER A 670 5.51 33.58 12.35
N LEU A 671 4.68 33.41 13.39
CA LEU A 671 4.62 34.16 14.66
C LEU A 671 4.42 33.15 15.80
#